data_AF-A0A293N5R1-F1
#
_entry.id   AF-A0A293N5R1-F1
#
_cell.length_a   1.000
_cell.length_b   1.000
_cell.length_c   1.000
_cell.angle_alpha   90.00
_cell.angle_beta   90.00
_cell.angle_gamma   90.00
#
_symmetry.space_group_name_H-M   'P 1'
#
loop_
_entity.id
_entity.type
_entity.pdbx_description
1 polymer ?
#
loop_
_entity_poly.entity_id
_entity_poly.type
_entity_poly.pdbx_seq_one_letter_code
_entity_poly.pdbx_strand_id
1 'polypeptide(L)'
;MSRAQIISNASKYLSKEALEIFRVQMHLQPLCRFGLRWPPHFRTFALKLHSLGPCAYRYLAASLALPTERPLQLWLQDMAVQPGVIPAVLDALQARLKDLPLKDRACTLFDEMSIKQHLQYNRRSDVVYGYADTGKERYPELAHSALLVVLAGITKQWVQPLSFVLSKTSVSADIMCELLFSLIRQLNSMHIFVKAVICDQGPNNCSLARKLEVGPSQPYFMVDNSKVYFIFDPPHLMKTTRNLLLKHDLQIGDCEQKVRWAFIKQFYESDHPLRIRLAPKLTHNHLNPTVFERMRVKLATQVLSDSVSKGIAVLISTGSLGPEAAATSDFLQDIDILFDTLNSSCTDQGDDKKKRYAMTASSEHTEILRDAALRIAQWRFDGFDVGRQPPTVTSWQVTINAVLGLWEDLQRNFDFDHLLTRRLNQDPLENVFGEFRRIHGSNETPNAFQFVAGLKQTLAARLLNLPSRGNCEADAAQLLCELKRIPVSACSSADGGSQSMSAAESATDSEGEVASAEEPADPIESSALHAYAARLLKLFLQCSKCDKCPNLLKASDADVTPGNVLALIEDESGATHPPSSTFFNLCVELENIFRSNVSVILHQHRVKQRLLEIFANVGFGPFCTVHCYTVYVHCVAN
;
A
#
# COMPACT_ATOMS: atom_id res chain seq x y z
N MET A 1 20.91 -29.62 -36.56
CA MET A 1 19.47 -29.36 -36.40
C MET A 1 19.11 -28.07 -37.13
N SER A 2 17.97 -28.03 -37.83
CA SER A 2 17.48 -26.80 -38.44
C SER A 2 16.95 -25.82 -37.37
N ARG A 3 16.90 -24.51 -37.67
CA ARG A 3 16.32 -23.50 -36.75
C ARG A 3 14.89 -23.87 -36.34
N ALA A 4 14.09 -24.39 -37.28
CA ALA A 4 12.74 -24.85 -37.01
C ALA A 4 12.70 -26.02 -36.01
N GLN A 5 13.63 -26.97 -36.12
CA GLN A 5 13.75 -28.08 -35.15
C GLN A 5 14.16 -27.58 -33.75
N ILE A 6 15.05 -26.59 -33.66
CA ILE A 6 15.46 -26.00 -32.38
C ILE A 6 14.27 -25.27 -31.72
N ILE A 7 13.54 -24.44 -32.46
CA ILE A 7 12.36 -23.73 -31.94
C ILE A 7 11.26 -24.72 -31.52
N SER A 8 11.03 -25.77 -32.33
CA SER A 8 10.05 -26.82 -32.01
C SER A 8 10.43 -27.57 -30.72
N ASN A 9 11.70 -27.92 -30.54
CA ASN A 9 12.15 -28.54 -29.30
C ASN A 9 12.07 -27.59 -28.11
N ALA A 10 12.45 -26.32 -28.26
CA ALA A 10 12.36 -25.32 -27.21
C ALA A 10 10.91 -25.05 -26.77
N SER A 11 9.93 -25.13 -27.69
CA SER A 11 8.51 -24.95 -27.37
C SER A 11 7.95 -25.97 -26.37
N LYS A 12 8.63 -27.11 -26.19
CA LYS A 12 8.27 -28.11 -25.19
C LYS A 12 8.63 -27.70 -23.75
N TYR A 13 9.54 -26.74 -23.60
CA TYR A 13 10.12 -26.34 -22.31
C TYR A 13 9.91 -24.86 -21.98
N LEU A 14 9.65 -24.01 -22.98
CA LEU A 14 9.47 -22.58 -22.82
C LEU A 14 7.97 -22.20 -22.87
N SER A 15 7.59 -21.20 -22.09
CA SER A 15 6.29 -20.54 -22.26
C SER A 15 6.21 -19.87 -23.63
N LYS A 16 5.00 -19.50 -24.05
CA LYS A 16 4.78 -18.80 -25.32
C LYS A 16 5.61 -17.52 -25.42
N GLU A 17 5.62 -16.71 -24.37
CA GLU A 17 6.34 -15.43 -24.29
C GLU A 17 7.86 -15.65 -24.32
N ALA A 18 8.35 -16.62 -23.54
CA ALA A 18 9.76 -16.98 -23.52
C ALA A 18 10.22 -17.53 -24.88
N LEU A 19 9.37 -18.28 -25.57
CA LEU A 19 9.63 -18.80 -26.90
C LEU A 19 9.72 -17.68 -27.95
N GLU A 20 8.85 -16.66 -27.88
CA GLU A 20 8.95 -15.49 -28.78
C GLU A 20 10.26 -14.71 -28.56
N ILE A 21 10.64 -14.46 -27.32
CA ILE A 21 11.93 -13.84 -26.99
C ILE A 21 13.07 -14.70 -27.56
N PHE A 22 13.03 -16.01 -27.33
CA PHE A 22 14.03 -16.95 -27.84
C PHE A 22 14.13 -16.93 -29.36
N ARG A 23 13.00 -16.91 -30.08
CA ARG A 23 12.96 -16.79 -31.56
C ARG A 23 13.64 -15.52 -32.04
N VAL A 24 13.33 -14.38 -31.41
CA VAL A 24 13.95 -13.09 -31.77
C VAL A 24 15.45 -13.12 -31.48
N GLN A 25 15.87 -13.66 -30.34
CA GLN A 25 17.29 -13.81 -30.01
C GLN A 25 18.03 -14.71 -31.01
N MET A 26 17.47 -15.88 -31.35
CA MET A 26 18.05 -16.78 -32.36
C MET A 26 18.20 -16.11 -33.73
N HIS A 27 17.31 -15.18 -34.08
CA HIS A 27 17.37 -14.44 -35.32
C HIS A 27 18.39 -13.29 -35.27
N LEU A 28 18.45 -12.53 -34.17
CA LEU A 28 19.26 -11.32 -34.06
C LEU A 28 20.71 -11.58 -33.65
N GLN A 29 20.98 -12.58 -32.80
CA GLN A 29 22.33 -12.89 -32.30
C GLN A 29 23.39 -13.13 -33.40
N PRO A 30 23.07 -13.82 -34.52
CA PRO A 30 24.04 -14.04 -35.58
C PRO A 30 24.29 -12.81 -36.47
N LEU A 31 23.48 -11.75 -36.34
CA LEU A 31 23.57 -10.58 -37.21
C LEU A 31 24.61 -9.60 -36.67
N CYS A 32 25.26 -8.85 -37.57
CA CYS A 32 26.14 -7.76 -37.18
C CYS A 32 25.37 -6.71 -36.37
N ARG A 33 26.08 -6.03 -35.44
CA ARG A 33 25.47 -5.05 -34.51
C ARG A 33 24.76 -3.87 -35.20
N PHE A 34 25.04 -3.62 -36.48
CA PHE A 34 24.48 -2.51 -37.24
C PHE A 34 23.26 -2.95 -38.06
N GLY A 35 22.21 -2.12 -38.08
CA GLY A 35 21.03 -2.33 -38.93
C GLY A 35 20.00 -3.35 -38.40
N LEU A 36 20.10 -3.76 -37.13
CA LEU A 36 19.12 -4.66 -36.51
C LEU A 36 17.71 -4.04 -36.53
N ARG A 37 16.73 -4.80 -36.99
CA ARG A 37 15.31 -4.42 -36.95
C ARG A 37 14.61 -5.21 -35.87
N TRP A 38 14.07 -4.50 -34.88
CA TRP A 38 13.33 -5.14 -33.79
C TRP A 38 11.84 -5.26 -34.12
N PRO A 39 11.26 -6.47 -34.01
CA PRO A 39 9.82 -6.67 -34.12
C PRO A 39 9.05 -5.85 -33.07
N PRO A 40 7.83 -5.36 -33.37
CA PRO A 40 7.05 -4.55 -32.45
C PRO A 40 6.87 -5.15 -31.03
N HIS A 41 6.58 -6.45 -30.92
CA HIS A 41 6.45 -7.14 -29.62
C HIS A 41 7.79 -7.12 -28.84
N PHE A 42 8.93 -7.21 -29.53
CA PHE A 42 10.25 -7.18 -28.89
C PHE A 42 10.66 -5.76 -28.48
N ARG A 43 10.27 -4.73 -29.25
CA ARG A 43 10.45 -3.31 -28.84
C ARG A 43 9.74 -3.04 -27.53
N THR A 44 8.54 -3.59 -27.42
CA THR A 44 7.67 -3.48 -26.27
C THR A 44 8.25 -4.19 -25.04
N PHE A 45 8.73 -5.42 -25.22
CA PHE A 45 9.48 -6.14 -24.20
C PHE A 45 10.70 -5.34 -23.72
N ALA A 46 11.49 -4.79 -24.63
CA ALA A 46 12.69 -4.01 -24.28
C ALA A 46 12.35 -2.72 -23.51
N LEU A 47 11.30 -1.99 -23.92
CA LEU A 47 10.80 -0.82 -23.19
C LEU A 47 10.33 -1.17 -21.78
N LYS A 48 9.59 -2.28 -21.63
CA LYS A 48 9.13 -2.78 -20.33
C LYS A 48 10.30 -3.17 -19.44
N LEU A 49 11.25 -3.96 -19.96
CA LEU A 49 12.45 -4.36 -19.22
C LEU A 49 13.27 -3.13 -18.75
N HIS A 50 13.46 -2.15 -19.63
CA HIS A 50 14.14 -0.90 -19.28
C HIS A 50 13.39 -0.10 -18.20
N SER A 51 12.05 -0.06 -18.26
CA SER A 51 11.23 0.62 -17.24
C SER A 51 11.28 -0.04 -15.85
N LEU A 52 11.48 -1.36 -15.81
CA LEU A 52 11.59 -2.12 -14.57
C LEU A 52 12.97 -1.92 -13.91
N GLY A 53 14.02 -1.75 -14.71
CA GLY A 53 15.35 -1.46 -14.19
C GLY A 53 16.37 -1.17 -15.30
N PRO A 54 16.80 0.09 -15.48
CA PRO A 54 17.83 0.44 -16.47
C PRO A 54 19.16 -0.29 -16.23
N CYS A 55 19.55 -0.48 -14.97
CA CYS A 55 20.78 -1.22 -14.64
C CYS A 55 20.70 -2.70 -15.06
N ALA A 56 19.59 -3.37 -14.74
CA ALA A 56 19.36 -4.76 -15.15
C ALA A 56 19.26 -4.88 -16.68
N TYR A 57 18.63 -3.90 -17.34
CA TYR A 57 18.58 -3.83 -18.79
C TYR A 57 19.98 -3.77 -19.41
N ARG A 58 20.85 -2.87 -18.92
CA ARG A 58 22.24 -2.73 -19.40
C ARG A 58 23.05 -4.01 -19.17
N TYR A 59 22.88 -4.64 -18.01
CA TYR A 59 23.51 -5.93 -17.72
C TYR A 59 23.08 -7.02 -18.72
N LEU A 60 21.76 -7.15 -18.95
CA LEU A 60 21.22 -8.13 -19.90
C LEU A 60 21.59 -7.82 -21.36
N ALA A 61 21.71 -6.54 -21.72
CA ALA A 61 22.09 -6.11 -23.06
C ALA A 61 23.53 -6.52 -23.45
N ALA A 62 24.36 -6.90 -22.46
CA ALA A 62 25.67 -7.49 -22.73
C ALA A 62 25.59 -8.93 -23.26
N SER A 63 24.53 -9.68 -22.90
CA SER A 63 24.36 -11.10 -23.24
C SER A 63 23.25 -11.35 -24.26
N LEU A 64 22.21 -10.53 -24.24
CA LEU A 64 21.06 -10.60 -25.14
C LEU A 64 21.16 -9.51 -26.21
N ALA A 65 20.69 -9.81 -27.42
CA ALA A 65 20.54 -8.88 -28.52
C ALA A 65 19.38 -7.89 -28.24
N LEU A 66 19.59 -7.01 -27.26
CA LEU A 66 18.67 -5.95 -26.86
C LEU A 66 19.00 -4.63 -27.59
N PRO A 67 18.00 -3.78 -27.86
CA PRO A 67 18.26 -2.43 -28.35
C PRO A 67 19.15 -1.64 -27.38
N THR A 68 19.96 -0.71 -27.89
CA THR A 68 20.57 0.29 -27.01
C THR A 68 19.51 1.25 -26.46
N GLU A 69 19.85 2.05 -25.45
CA GLU A 69 18.90 3.02 -24.86
C GLU A 69 18.42 4.07 -25.88
N ARG A 70 19.23 4.38 -26.89
CA ARG A 70 18.90 5.37 -27.93
C ARG A 70 17.64 4.99 -28.75
N PRO A 71 17.54 3.78 -29.34
CA PRO A 71 16.28 3.27 -29.90
C PRO A 71 15.08 3.33 -28.96
N LEU A 72 15.25 2.98 -27.67
CA LEU A 72 14.16 3.04 -26.70
C LEU A 72 13.63 4.46 -26.54
N GLN A 73 14.54 5.43 -26.37
CA GLN A 73 14.21 6.85 -26.30
C GLN A 73 13.52 7.33 -27.58
N LEU A 74 14.00 6.91 -28.76
CA LEU A 74 13.38 7.27 -30.04
C LEU A 74 11.94 6.75 -30.15
N TRP A 75 11.68 5.50 -29.75
CA TRP A 75 10.32 4.94 -29.78
C TRP A 75 9.35 5.65 -28.84
N LEU A 76 9.83 6.14 -27.69
CA LEU A 76 9.04 6.96 -26.77
C LEU A 76 8.91 8.41 -27.26
N GLN A 77 9.93 8.95 -27.94
CA GLN A 77 9.90 10.29 -28.52
C GLN A 77 8.82 10.42 -29.60
N ASP A 78 8.55 9.35 -30.34
CA ASP A 78 7.49 9.30 -31.35
C ASP A 78 6.08 9.31 -30.74
N MET A 79 5.92 9.01 -29.43
CA MET A 79 4.62 9.11 -28.75
C MET A 79 4.25 10.57 -28.53
N ALA A 80 3.25 11.07 -29.26
CA ALA A 80 2.69 12.40 -29.06
C ALA A 80 1.82 12.42 -27.79
N VAL A 81 2.41 12.87 -26.67
CA VAL A 81 1.70 13.08 -25.41
C VAL A 81 1.79 14.55 -25.07
N GLN A 82 0.64 15.23 -25.10
CA GLN A 82 0.48 16.64 -24.81
C GLN A 82 -0.50 16.83 -23.65
N PRO A 83 -0.43 17.96 -22.93
CA PRO A 83 -1.42 18.29 -21.91
C PRO A 83 -2.85 18.22 -22.48
N GLY A 84 -3.81 17.88 -21.62
CA GLY A 84 -5.17 17.53 -21.97
C GLY A 84 -5.40 16.01 -22.02
N VAL A 85 -6.49 15.63 -22.68
CA VAL A 85 -6.89 14.23 -22.88
C VAL A 85 -6.04 13.60 -23.95
N ILE A 86 -5.55 12.37 -23.72
CA ILE A 86 -4.70 11.64 -24.66
C ILE A 86 -5.59 10.76 -25.54
N PRO A 87 -5.91 11.15 -26.80
CA PRO A 87 -6.96 10.48 -27.58
C PRO A 87 -6.61 9.03 -27.90
N ALA A 88 -5.35 8.76 -28.23
CA ALA A 88 -4.88 7.41 -28.50
C ALA A 88 -5.04 6.45 -27.32
N VAL A 89 -5.05 6.96 -26.08
CA VAL A 89 -5.32 6.14 -24.89
C VAL A 89 -6.81 5.86 -24.74
N LEU A 90 -7.67 6.85 -25.04
CA LEU A 90 -9.12 6.65 -25.05
C LEU A 90 -9.54 5.59 -26.08
N ASP A 91 -9.02 5.69 -27.30
CA ASP A 91 -9.32 4.73 -28.38
C ASP A 91 -8.88 3.31 -27.98
N ALA A 92 -7.71 3.20 -27.37
CA ALA A 92 -7.18 1.95 -26.86
C ALA A 92 -8.04 1.35 -25.75
N LEU A 93 -8.48 2.18 -24.80
CA LEU A 93 -9.35 1.77 -23.71
C LEU A 93 -10.69 1.26 -24.25
N GLN A 94 -11.30 2.00 -25.18
CA GLN A 94 -12.55 1.59 -25.81
C GLN A 94 -12.37 0.24 -26.52
N ALA A 95 -11.31 0.07 -27.32
CA ALA A 95 -11.06 -1.16 -28.05
C ALA A 95 -10.84 -2.38 -27.14
N ARG A 96 -10.21 -2.20 -25.97
CA ARG A 96 -9.89 -3.29 -25.03
C ARG A 96 -11.04 -3.64 -24.10
N LEU A 97 -11.80 -2.64 -23.65
CA LEU A 97 -12.84 -2.82 -22.64
C LEU A 97 -14.22 -3.13 -23.24
N LYS A 98 -14.45 -2.87 -24.54
CA LYS A 98 -15.77 -3.08 -25.19
C LYS A 98 -16.34 -4.48 -25.00
N ASP A 99 -15.49 -5.52 -25.02
CA ASP A 99 -15.92 -6.92 -24.97
C ASP A 99 -16.01 -7.47 -23.54
N LEU A 100 -15.62 -6.67 -22.55
CA LEU A 100 -15.68 -7.07 -21.15
C LEU A 100 -17.10 -6.93 -20.58
N PRO A 101 -17.47 -7.76 -19.60
CA PRO A 101 -18.69 -7.58 -18.81
C PRO A 101 -18.77 -6.17 -18.22
N LEU A 102 -19.98 -5.65 -18.00
CA LEU A 102 -20.20 -4.33 -17.41
C LEU A 102 -19.42 -4.13 -16.10
N LYS A 103 -19.37 -5.16 -15.26
CA LYS A 103 -18.63 -5.16 -13.98
C LYS A 103 -17.14 -4.89 -14.09
N ASP A 104 -16.52 -5.32 -15.19
CA ASP A 104 -15.08 -5.14 -15.45
C ASP A 104 -14.76 -3.76 -16.04
N ARG A 105 -15.81 -3.02 -16.44
CA ARG A 105 -15.74 -1.69 -17.05
C ARG A 105 -16.07 -0.56 -16.07
N ALA A 106 -16.51 -0.91 -14.87
CA ALA A 106 -16.67 0.02 -13.75
C ALA A 106 -15.28 0.41 -13.20
N CYS A 107 -15.04 1.71 -13.09
CA CYS A 107 -13.74 2.27 -12.69
C CYS A 107 -13.85 3.46 -11.74
N THR A 108 -12.71 3.83 -11.17
CA THR A 108 -12.51 5.02 -10.34
C THR A 108 -11.64 6.04 -11.06
N LEU A 109 -11.76 7.31 -10.67
CA LEU A 109 -10.99 8.44 -11.21
C LEU A 109 -10.18 9.14 -10.11
N PHE A 110 -8.90 9.43 -10.36
CA PHE A 110 -7.95 10.01 -9.40
C PHE A 110 -7.39 11.38 -9.81
N ASP A 111 -6.55 11.95 -8.93
CA ASP A 111 -6.19 13.36 -8.84
C ASP A 111 -4.67 13.67 -8.99
N GLU A 112 -4.24 14.88 -8.60
CA GLU A 112 -2.96 15.53 -8.92
C GLU A 112 -1.70 15.08 -8.16
N MET A 113 -0.54 15.54 -8.67
CA MET A 113 0.74 15.55 -7.96
C MET A 113 1.48 16.87 -8.11
N SER A 114 2.35 17.20 -7.16
CA SER A 114 3.30 18.30 -7.29
C SER A 114 4.48 17.96 -8.22
N ILE A 115 4.96 18.96 -8.96
CA ILE A 115 6.12 18.88 -9.85
C ILE A 115 7.12 20.02 -9.57
N LYS A 116 8.38 19.78 -9.92
CA LYS A 116 9.44 20.78 -9.79
C LYS A 116 9.32 21.83 -10.90
N GLN A 117 9.31 23.10 -10.50
CA GLN A 117 9.39 24.23 -11.43
C GLN A 117 10.73 24.21 -12.17
N HIS A 118 10.68 24.02 -13.49
CA HIS A 118 11.86 23.99 -14.34
C HIS A 118 11.45 24.18 -15.79
N LEU A 119 12.12 25.08 -16.50
CA LEU A 119 11.91 25.28 -17.93
C LEU A 119 12.91 24.45 -18.74
N GLN A 120 12.41 23.71 -19.72
CA GLN A 120 13.25 22.94 -20.62
C GLN A 120 12.75 23.06 -22.06
N TYR A 121 13.58 23.62 -22.94
CA TYR A 121 13.27 23.67 -24.36
C TYR A 121 13.43 22.30 -25.01
N ASN A 122 12.39 21.82 -25.68
CA ASN A 122 12.42 20.61 -26.49
C ASN A 122 12.43 21.00 -27.97
N ARG A 123 13.58 20.85 -28.62
CA ARG A 123 13.81 21.19 -30.03
C ARG A 123 12.90 20.44 -31.00
N ARG A 124 12.46 19.21 -30.67
CA ARG A 124 11.66 18.39 -31.59
C ARG A 124 10.19 18.77 -31.58
N SER A 125 9.63 19.01 -30.40
CA SER A 125 8.26 19.53 -30.29
C SER A 125 8.18 21.04 -30.48
N ASP A 126 9.33 21.72 -30.55
CA ASP A 126 9.49 23.18 -30.59
C ASP A 126 8.70 23.89 -29.48
N VAL A 127 8.80 23.35 -28.26
CA VAL A 127 8.04 23.83 -27.09
C VAL A 127 8.94 23.86 -25.86
N VAL A 128 8.75 24.87 -25.02
CA VAL A 128 9.37 24.96 -23.69
C VAL A 128 8.48 24.24 -22.66
N TYR A 129 8.92 23.11 -22.15
CA TYR A 129 8.26 22.42 -21.03
C TYR A 129 8.41 23.23 -19.74
N GLY A 130 7.43 23.13 -18.84
CA GLY A 130 7.49 23.73 -17.50
C GLY A 130 6.58 24.92 -17.27
N TYR A 131 5.88 25.40 -18.31
CA TYR A 131 4.80 26.37 -18.17
C TYR A 131 3.46 25.68 -17.85
N ALA A 132 2.54 26.43 -17.26
CA ALA A 132 1.16 26.01 -17.07
C ALA A 132 0.49 25.79 -18.44
N ASP A 133 -0.15 24.63 -18.60
CA ASP A 133 -0.70 24.15 -19.86
C ASP A 133 -1.88 23.22 -19.57
N THR A 134 -3.06 23.66 -19.98
CA THR A 134 -4.33 22.92 -19.79
C THR A 134 -4.65 22.00 -20.96
N GLY A 135 -3.83 22.01 -22.01
CA GLY A 135 -4.11 21.36 -23.30
C GLY A 135 -5.04 22.16 -24.21
N LYS A 136 -5.77 23.14 -23.66
CA LYS A 136 -6.57 24.12 -24.43
C LYS A 136 -5.84 25.46 -24.53
N GLU A 137 -5.35 25.92 -23.38
CA GLU A 137 -4.64 27.19 -23.22
C GLU A 137 -3.34 26.97 -22.47
N ARG A 138 -2.33 27.76 -22.82
CA ARG A 138 -0.99 27.75 -22.24
C ARG A 138 -0.66 29.13 -21.71
N TYR A 139 -0.16 29.18 -20.48
CA TYR A 139 0.04 30.42 -19.73
C TYR A 139 1.52 30.63 -19.39
N PRO A 140 1.98 31.88 -19.21
CA PRO A 140 3.40 32.19 -18.99
C PRO A 140 3.92 31.83 -17.59
N GLU A 141 3.09 31.32 -16.69
CA GLU A 141 3.50 30.95 -15.34
C GLU A 141 4.11 29.56 -15.26
N LEU A 142 5.09 29.38 -14.37
CA LEU A 142 5.75 28.10 -14.15
C LEU A 142 4.81 27.11 -13.47
N ALA A 143 4.67 25.93 -14.07
CA ALA A 143 3.89 24.84 -13.51
C ALA A 143 4.56 24.29 -12.23
N HIS A 144 3.76 24.13 -11.19
CA HIS A 144 4.13 23.55 -9.90
C HIS A 144 3.29 22.33 -9.53
N SER A 145 2.13 22.15 -10.17
CA SER A 145 1.30 20.96 -10.05
C SER A 145 1.07 20.34 -11.43
N ALA A 146 0.89 19.03 -11.44
CA ALA A 146 0.44 18.23 -12.56
C ALA A 146 -0.80 17.44 -12.12
N LEU A 147 -1.97 17.85 -12.58
CA LEU A 147 -3.19 17.06 -12.39
C LEU A 147 -3.16 15.89 -13.37
N LEU A 148 -3.07 14.66 -12.85
CA LEU A 148 -3.08 13.44 -13.66
C LEU A 148 -4.39 12.69 -13.41
N VAL A 149 -5.24 12.64 -14.43
CA VAL A 149 -6.42 11.80 -14.37
C VAL A 149 -6.02 10.37 -14.70
N VAL A 150 -6.18 9.48 -13.72
CA VAL A 150 -5.95 8.04 -13.86
C VAL A 150 -7.28 7.33 -13.69
N LEU A 151 -7.53 6.34 -14.54
CA LEU A 151 -8.63 5.38 -14.36
C LEU A 151 -8.10 4.11 -13.72
N ALA A 152 -8.81 3.55 -12.75
CA ALA A 152 -8.55 2.18 -12.28
C ALA A 152 -9.82 1.33 -12.23
N GLY A 153 -9.74 0.08 -12.70
CA GLY A 153 -10.83 -0.87 -12.60
C GLY A 153 -11.13 -1.25 -11.16
N ILE A 154 -12.41 -1.35 -10.82
CA ILE A 154 -12.87 -1.76 -9.48
C ILE A 154 -12.78 -3.29 -9.33
N THR A 155 -13.36 -4.04 -10.28
CA THR A 155 -13.35 -5.51 -10.27
C THR A 155 -12.01 -6.08 -10.74
N LYS A 156 -11.59 -5.70 -11.96
CA LYS A 156 -10.33 -6.14 -12.54
C LYS A 156 -9.23 -5.14 -12.28
N GLN A 157 -8.06 -5.65 -11.95
CA GLN A 157 -6.88 -4.84 -11.75
C GLN A 157 -6.33 -4.33 -13.08
N TRP A 158 -6.74 -3.12 -13.45
CA TRP A 158 -6.13 -2.35 -14.52
C TRP A 158 -6.09 -0.88 -14.11
N VAL A 159 -5.06 -0.16 -14.57
CA VAL A 159 -4.83 1.23 -14.22
C VAL A 159 -4.25 1.94 -15.44
N GLN A 160 -4.92 2.99 -15.89
CA GLN A 160 -4.57 3.69 -17.13
C GLN A 160 -4.60 5.21 -16.92
N PRO A 161 -3.45 5.89 -17.02
CA PRO A 161 -3.41 7.35 -17.12
C PRO A 161 -4.13 7.80 -18.40
N LEU A 162 -5.04 8.77 -18.27
CA LEU A 162 -5.96 9.19 -19.32
C LEU A 162 -5.66 10.59 -19.86
N SER A 163 -5.45 11.54 -18.94
CA SER A 163 -5.23 12.94 -19.26
C SER A 163 -4.35 13.57 -18.21
N PHE A 164 -3.64 14.63 -18.57
CA PHE A 164 -2.91 15.43 -17.58
C PHE A 164 -2.96 16.91 -17.93
N VAL A 165 -2.91 17.78 -16.93
CA VAL A 165 -2.72 19.22 -17.13
C VAL A 165 -1.63 19.72 -16.20
N LEU A 166 -0.93 20.76 -16.63
CA LEU A 166 0.13 21.42 -15.88
C LEU A 166 -0.38 22.78 -15.39
N SER A 167 -0.19 23.10 -14.13
CA SER A 167 -0.73 24.32 -13.55
C SER A 167 0.23 24.97 -12.57
N LYS A 168 0.20 26.30 -12.49
CA LYS A 168 1.03 27.10 -11.56
C LYS A 168 0.73 26.77 -10.10
N THR A 169 -0.55 26.58 -9.80
CA THR A 169 -1.08 26.17 -8.51
C THR A 169 -1.94 24.93 -8.74
N SER A 170 -2.39 24.27 -7.67
CA SER A 170 -3.44 23.25 -7.78
C SER A 170 -4.61 23.80 -8.62
N VAL A 171 -5.18 22.94 -9.47
CA VAL A 171 -6.24 23.32 -10.42
C VAL A 171 -7.47 23.79 -9.64
N SER A 172 -8.13 24.87 -10.08
CA SER A 172 -9.31 25.39 -9.38
C SER A 172 -10.47 24.38 -9.40
N ALA A 173 -11.32 24.43 -8.37
CA ALA A 173 -12.50 23.57 -8.30
C ALA A 173 -13.43 23.74 -9.51
N ASP A 174 -13.46 24.92 -10.13
CA ASP A 174 -14.27 25.19 -11.32
C ASP A 174 -13.78 24.38 -12.53
N ILE A 175 -12.48 24.48 -12.83
CA ILE A 175 -11.86 23.77 -13.95
C ILE A 175 -11.90 22.26 -13.72
N MET A 176 -11.64 21.80 -12.49
CA MET A 176 -11.74 20.38 -12.14
C MET A 176 -13.16 19.84 -12.35
N CYS A 177 -14.19 20.61 -11.96
CA CYS A 177 -15.58 20.22 -12.16
C CYS A 177 -15.91 20.08 -13.66
N GLU A 178 -15.58 21.07 -14.48
CA GLU A 178 -15.81 21.00 -15.94
C GLU A 178 -15.09 19.83 -16.59
N LEU A 179 -13.82 19.61 -16.25
CA LEU A 179 -13.02 18.49 -16.73
C LEU A 179 -13.65 17.15 -16.33
N LEU A 180 -14.06 17.03 -15.07
CA LEU A 180 -14.66 15.82 -14.52
C LEU A 180 -15.96 15.45 -15.25
N PHE A 181 -16.89 16.39 -15.40
CA PHE A 181 -18.12 16.16 -16.13
C PHE A 181 -17.86 15.81 -17.60
N SER A 182 -16.97 16.56 -18.27
CA SER A 182 -16.63 16.29 -19.67
C SER A 182 -16.04 14.89 -19.87
N LEU A 183 -15.11 14.48 -19.00
CA LEU A 183 -14.46 13.18 -19.08
C LEU A 183 -15.43 12.04 -18.77
N ILE A 184 -16.25 12.16 -17.73
CA ILE A 184 -17.23 11.13 -17.36
C ILE A 184 -18.23 10.93 -18.50
N ARG A 185 -18.73 12.01 -19.12
CA ARG A 185 -19.62 11.91 -20.29
C ARG A 185 -18.96 11.20 -21.47
N GLN A 186 -17.71 11.56 -21.76
CA GLN A 186 -16.95 10.94 -22.85
C GLN A 186 -16.74 9.43 -22.60
N LEU A 187 -16.34 9.05 -21.37
CA LEU A 187 -16.16 7.65 -20.99
C LEU A 187 -17.47 6.86 -21.01
N ASN A 188 -18.57 7.45 -20.53
CA ASN A 188 -19.89 6.84 -20.56
C ASN A 188 -20.35 6.54 -22.00
N SER A 189 -20.05 7.43 -22.97
CA SER A 189 -20.35 7.19 -24.40
C SER A 189 -19.59 5.98 -24.97
N MET A 190 -18.47 5.61 -24.36
CA MET A 190 -17.67 4.43 -24.68
C MET A 190 -18.07 3.21 -23.84
N HIS A 191 -19.14 3.33 -23.05
CA HIS A 191 -19.59 2.37 -22.04
C HIS A 191 -18.51 2.05 -20.97
N ILE A 192 -17.64 3.01 -20.65
CA ILE A 192 -16.70 2.91 -19.52
C ILE A 192 -17.31 3.72 -18.37
N PHE A 193 -17.59 3.07 -17.24
CA PHE A 193 -18.45 3.65 -16.21
C PHE A 193 -17.61 4.11 -15.01
N VAL A 194 -17.42 5.42 -14.91
CA VAL A 194 -16.80 6.01 -13.71
C VAL A 194 -17.84 5.98 -12.60
N LYS A 195 -17.60 5.17 -11.56
CA LYS A 195 -18.52 4.99 -10.43
C LYS A 195 -18.07 5.71 -9.17
N ALA A 196 -16.79 6.05 -9.06
CA ALA A 196 -16.30 6.88 -7.98
C ALA A 196 -15.17 7.83 -8.40
N VAL A 197 -15.08 8.97 -7.74
CA VAL A 197 -13.97 9.92 -7.78
C VAL A 197 -13.27 9.88 -6.43
N ILE A 198 -11.95 9.73 -6.45
CA ILE A 198 -11.15 9.55 -5.23
C ILE A 198 -10.07 10.64 -5.18
N CYS A 199 -10.14 11.47 -4.15
CA CYS A 199 -9.22 12.58 -3.94
C CYS A 199 -8.71 12.64 -2.50
N ASP A 200 -7.68 13.44 -2.25
CA ASP A 200 -7.26 13.75 -0.88
C ASP A 200 -8.13 14.85 -0.26
N GLN A 201 -7.79 15.29 0.95
CA GLN A 201 -8.46 16.40 1.64
C GLN A 201 -7.84 17.78 1.34
N GLY A 202 -7.17 17.94 0.18
CA GLY A 202 -6.63 19.22 -0.25
C GLY A 202 -7.71 20.30 -0.31
N PRO A 203 -7.37 21.59 -0.08
CA PRO A 203 -8.36 22.67 -0.09
C PRO A 203 -9.20 22.74 -1.36
N ASN A 204 -8.59 22.50 -2.53
CA ASN A 204 -9.27 22.51 -3.82
C ASN A 204 -10.23 21.33 -3.97
N ASN A 205 -9.86 20.15 -3.47
CA ASN A 205 -10.72 18.95 -3.47
C ASN A 205 -11.91 19.09 -2.53
N CYS A 206 -11.68 19.66 -1.33
CA CYS A 206 -12.77 20.03 -0.43
C CYS A 206 -13.70 21.07 -1.06
N SER A 207 -13.14 22.02 -1.83
CA SER A 207 -13.93 23.01 -2.57
C SER A 207 -14.72 22.37 -3.72
N LEU A 208 -14.13 21.43 -4.44
CA LEU A 208 -14.79 20.65 -5.49
C LEU A 208 -15.97 19.85 -4.90
N ALA A 209 -15.77 19.13 -3.79
CA ALA A 209 -16.82 18.39 -3.11
C ALA A 209 -18.01 19.31 -2.74
N ARG A 210 -17.74 20.49 -2.15
CA ARG A 210 -18.78 21.48 -1.85
C ARG A 210 -19.50 21.97 -3.11
N LYS A 211 -18.77 22.24 -4.19
CA LYS A 211 -19.33 22.69 -5.47
C LYS A 211 -20.21 21.62 -6.12
N LEU A 212 -19.88 20.35 -5.92
CA LEU A 212 -20.66 19.19 -6.36
C LEU A 212 -21.81 18.86 -5.39
N GLU A 213 -22.02 19.68 -4.35
CA GLU A 213 -23.03 19.47 -3.30
C GLU A 213 -22.88 18.13 -2.58
N VAL A 214 -21.64 17.62 -2.50
CA VAL A 214 -21.31 16.39 -1.80
C VAL A 214 -21.29 16.64 -0.29
N GLY A 215 -22.02 15.81 0.44
CA GLY A 215 -22.07 15.82 1.90
C GLY A 215 -22.42 14.44 2.48
N PRO A 216 -22.45 14.29 3.81
CA PRO A 216 -22.72 13.00 4.45
C PRO A 216 -24.02 12.32 3.99
N SER A 217 -25.10 13.09 3.80
CA SER A 217 -26.39 12.57 3.32
C SER A 217 -26.43 12.30 1.82
N GLN A 218 -25.60 13.00 1.05
CA GLN A 218 -25.50 12.87 -0.40
C GLN A 218 -24.01 12.74 -0.79
N PRO A 219 -23.42 11.54 -0.61
CA PRO A 219 -21.99 11.31 -0.83
C PRO A 219 -21.67 11.06 -2.32
N TYR A 220 -22.43 11.67 -3.21
CA TYR A 220 -22.36 11.48 -4.65
C TYR A 220 -22.87 12.74 -5.37
N PHE A 221 -22.51 12.85 -6.64
CA PHE A 221 -23.08 13.82 -7.56
C PHE A 221 -23.63 13.09 -8.80
N MET A 222 -24.47 13.78 -9.57
CA MET A 222 -25.15 13.21 -10.73
C MET A 222 -24.45 13.64 -12.02
N VAL A 223 -24.17 12.67 -12.91
CA VAL A 223 -23.74 12.92 -14.29
C VAL A 223 -24.70 12.18 -15.22
N ASP A 224 -25.48 12.93 -16.00
CA ASP A 224 -26.45 12.41 -16.96
C ASP A 224 -27.35 11.30 -16.36
N ASN A 225 -27.90 11.55 -15.17
CA ASN A 225 -28.71 10.63 -14.36
C ASN A 225 -28.00 9.41 -13.75
N SER A 226 -26.67 9.32 -13.85
CA SER A 226 -25.87 8.31 -13.16
C SER A 226 -25.21 8.91 -11.90
N LYS A 227 -25.28 8.16 -10.80
CA LYS A 227 -24.56 8.51 -9.57
C LYS A 227 -23.07 8.25 -9.73
N VAL A 228 -22.26 9.23 -9.35
CA VAL A 228 -20.81 9.10 -9.19
C VAL A 228 -20.47 9.43 -7.74
N TYR A 229 -19.97 8.43 -7.03
CA TYR A 229 -19.69 8.56 -5.60
C TYR A 229 -18.39 9.32 -5.37
N PHE A 230 -18.34 10.10 -4.29
CA PHE A 230 -17.18 10.92 -3.97
C PHE A 230 -16.51 10.38 -2.71
N ILE A 231 -15.25 9.96 -2.83
CA ILE A 231 -14.51 9.28 -1.78
C ILE A 231 -13.27 10.10 -1.45
N PHE A 232 -13.09 10.42 -0.16
CA PHE A 232 -11.81 10.94 0.31
C PHE A 232 -10.90 9.77 0.66
N ASP A 233 -9.63 9.85 0.28
CA ASP A 233 -8.69 8.75 0.41
C ASP A 233 -8.54 8.26 1.87
N PRO A 234 -8.95 7.02 2.22
CA PRO A 234 -8.92 6.54 3.60
C PRO A 234 -7.52 6.54 4.25
N PRO A 235 -6.42 6.15 3.57
CA PRO A 235 -5.06 6.35 4.07
C PRO A 235 -4.73 7.79 4.46
N HIS A 236 -5.13 8.77 3.64
CA HIS A 236 -4.99 10.18 3.97
C HIS A 236 -5.88 10.61 5.14
N LEU A 237 -7.12 10.12 5.22
CA LEU A 237 -8.01 10.40 6.36
C LEU A 237 -7.42 9.88 7.67
N MET A 238 -6.87 8.66 7.68
CA MET A 238 -6.19 8.07 8.84
C MET A 238 -4.99 8.92 9.29
N LYS A 239 -4.19 9.38 8.32
CA LYS A 239 -3.08 10.31 8.57
C LYS A 239 -3.56 11.63 9.18
N THR A 240 -4.64 12.22 8.66
CA THR A 240 -5.17 13.48 9.16
C THR A 240 -5.80 13.31 10.56
N THR A 241 -6.52 12.22 10.81
CA THR A 241 -7.03 11.87 12.16
C THR A 241 -5.90 11.82 13.17
N ARG A 242 -4.80 11.11 12.87
CA ARG A 242 -3.60 11.10 13.73
C ARG A 242 -3.06 12.50 13.95
N ASN A 243 -2.93 13.30 12.89
CA ASN A 243 -2.39 14.65 12.97
C ASN A 243 -3.26 15.62 13.76
N LEU A 244 -4.58 15.40 13.81
CA LEU A 244 -5.51 16.13 14.67
C LEU A 244 -5.35 15.72 16.13
N LEU A 245 -5.32 14.42 16.42
CA LEU A 245 -5.14 13.91 17.79
C LEU A 245 -3.82 14.35 18.42
N LEU A 246 -2.75 14.49 17.62
CA LEU A 246 -1.48 15.07 18.08
C LEU A 246 -1.62 16.48 18.69
N LYS A 247 -2.69 17.21 18.36
CA LYS A 247 -2.87 18.62 18.72
C LYS A 247 -4.13 18.89 19.54
N HIS A 248 -5.15 18.04 19.41
CA HIS A 248 -6.49 18.26 19.93
C HIS A 248 -7.02 16.97 20.53
N ASP A 249 -7.59 17.08 21.73
CA ASP A 249 -8.35 15.98 22.33
C ASP A 249 -9.69 15.81 21.58
N LEU A 250 -10.18 14.59 21.50
CA LEU A 250 -11.41 14.23 20.80
C LEU A 250 -12.49 13.80 21.79
N GLN A 251 -13.61 14.49 21.74
CA GLN A 251 -14.86 14.18 22.42
C GLN A 251 -15.76 13.38 21.48
N ILE A 252 -16.34 12.26 21.95
CA ILE A 252 -17.26 11.43 21.16
C ILE A 252 -18.62 11.42 21.86
N GLY A 253 -19.60 12.08 21.26
CA GLY A 253 -20.93 12.21 21.84
C GLY A 253 -20.88 12.83 23.23
N ASP A 254 -21.71 12.32 24.13
CA ASP A 254 -21.82 12.80 25.51
C ASP A 254 -20.93 12.03 26.50
N CYS A 255 -19.97 11.24 26.02
CA CYS A 255 -19.06 10.46 26.89
C CYS A 255 -18.21 11.40 27.75
N GLU A 256 -18.18 11.26 29.07
CA GLU A 256 -17.38 12.16 29.92
C GLU A 256 -15.86 12.06 29.65
N GLN A 257 -15.41 10.90 29.18
CA GLN A 257 -14.01 10.61 28.89
C GLN A 257 -13.66 10.99 27.45
N LYS A 258 -12.53 11.71 27.29
CA LYS A 258 -12.00 12.12 25.99
C LYS A 258 -10.95 11.15 25.47
N VAL A 259 -10.86 11.06 24.15
CA VAL A 259 -9.72 10.44 23.45
C VAL A 259 -8.56 11.42 23.47
N ARG A 260 -7.40 11.02 24.03
CA ARG A 260 -6.26 11.91 24.25
C ARG A 260 -4.96 11.28 23.79
N TRP A 261 -4.15 12.04 23.06
CA TRP A 261 -2.80 11.60 22.65
C TRP A 261 -1.88 11.33 23.85
N ALA A 262 -2.15 11.99 24.98
CA ALA A 262 -1.40 11.80 26.22
C ALA A 262 -1.38 10.33 26.68
N PHE A 263 -2.50 9.60 26.58
CA PHE A 263 -2.56 8.19 26.99
C PHE A 263 -1.75 7.28 26.06
N ILE A 264 -1.73 7.58 24.75
CA ILE A 264 -0.87 6.87 23.79
C ILE A 264 0.60 7.10 24.10
N LYS A 265 0.97 8.34 24.47
CA LYS A 265 2.33 8.69 24.87
C LYS A 265 2.74 7.99 26.17
N GLN A 266 1.87 7.99 27.19
CA GLN A 266 2.11 7.29 28.46
C GLN A 266 2.26 5.78 28.24
N PHE A 267 1.40 5.17 27.41
CA PHE A 267 1.56 3.78 27.02
C PHE A 267 2.93 3.51 26.38
N TYR A 268 3.35 4.34 25.43
CA TYR A 268 4.66 4.20 24.83
C TYR A 268 5.80 4.35 25.85
N GLU A 269 5.71 5.30 26.78
CA GLU A 269 6.74 5.52 27.81
C GLU A 269 6.83 4.35 28.81
N SER A 270 5.73 3.67 29.10
CA SER A 270 5.71 2.45 29.90
C SER A 270 6.18 1.21 29.14
N ASP A 271 5.80 1.07 27.86
CA ASP A 271 6.12 -0.11 27.04
C ASP A 271 7.54 -0.08 26.45
N HIS A 272 8.02 1.10 26.03
CA HIS A 272 9.27 1.23 25.28
C HIS A 272 10.54 0.77 26.02
N PRO A 273 10.69 1.01 27.34
CA PRO A 273 11.85 0.52 28.10
C PRO A 273 11.84 -0.99 28.33
N LEU A 274 10.67 -1.64 28.15
CA LEU A 274 10.53 -3.08 28.41
C LEU A 274 11.27 -3.89 27.35
N ARG A 275 11.82 -5.02 27.79
CA ARG A 275 12.54 -5.94 26.91
C ARG A 275 11.57 -6.65 25.95
N ILE A 276 10.44 -7.09 26.50
CA ILE A 276 9.33 -7.68 25.76
C ILE A 276 8.20 -6.67 25.77
N ARG A 277 7.90 -6.16 24.58
CA ARG A 277 6.97 -5.04 24.38
C ARG A 277 5.64 -5.53 23.86
N LEU A 278 4.56 -4.93 24.36
CA LEU A 278 3.19 -5.08 23.88
C LEU A 278 3.04 -4.51 22.46
N ALA A 279 3.70 -3.37 22.18
CA ALA A 279 3.64 -2.71 20.86
C ALA A 279 5.04 -2.48 20.26
N PRO A 280 5.76 -3.55 19.84
CA PRO A 280 7.15 -3.44 19.41
C PRO A 280 7.36 -2.60 18.14
N LYS A 281 6.29 -2.37 17.36
CA LYS A 281 6.32 -1.52 16.16
C LYS A 281 6.34 -0.03 16.49
N LEU A 282 5.90 0.37 17.68
CA LEU A 282 5.95 1.77 18.10
C LEU A 282 7.40 2.18 18.38
N THR A 283 7.70 3.39 17.91
CA THR A 283 9.00 4.05 18.05
C THR A 283 8.78 5.53 18.32
N HIS A 284 9.82 6.23 18.77
CA HIS A 284 9.77 7.66 19.05
C HIS A 284 9.15 8.49 17.91
N ASN A 285 9.44 8.15 16.66
CA ASN A 285 8.97 8.88 15.48
C ASN A 285 7.45 8.74 15.24
N HIS A 286 6.78 7.78 15.88
CA HIS A 286 5.32 7.69 15.88
C HIS A 286 4.70 8.78 16.77
N LEU A 287 5.34 9.05 17.92
CA LEU A 287 4.86 9.95 18.97
C LEU A 287 5.25 11.40 18.68
N ASN A 288 6.49 11.60 18.18
CA ASN A 288 7.05 12.92 17.85
C ASN A 288 7.51 12.96 16.39
N PRO A 289 6.59 12.88 15.42
CA PRO A 289 6.95 12.84 14.00
C PRO A 289 7.46 14.21 13.52
N THR A 290 8.56 14.19 12.77
CA THR A 290 8.99 15.35 11.97
C THR A 290 7.97 15.72 10.88
N VAL A 291 8.12 16.87 10.22
CA VAL A 291 7.22 17.32 9.15
C VAL A 291 7.06 16.25 8.04
N PHE A 292 8.14 15.57 7.66
CA PHE A 292 8.10 14.50 6.66
C PHE A 292 7.45 13.22 7.18
N GLU A 293 7.67 12.88 8.45
CA GLU A 293 7.07 11.68 9.08
C GLU A 293 5.58 11.84 9.33
N ARG A 294 5.10 13.08 9.48
CA ARG A 294 3.67 13.38 9.53
C ARG A 294 2.95 13.01 8.24
N MET A 295 3.67 12.94 7.12
CA MET A 295 3.15 12.51 5.82
C MET A 295 3.08 10.99 5.66
N ARG A 296 3.74 10.21 6.53
CA ARG A 296 3.82 8.74 6.40
C ARG A 296 2.60 8.04 6.98
N VAL A 297 1.76 7.48 6.11
CA VAL A 297 0.59 6.66 6.48
C VAL A 297 0.98 5.47 7.36
N LYS A 298 2.13 4.84 7.10
CA LYS A 298 2.64 3.72 7.91
C LYS A 298 2.72 4.07 9.40
N LEU A 299 3.25 5.25 9.74
CA LEU A 299 3.36 5.66 11.14
C LEU A 299 1.98 5.95 11.75
N ALA A 300 1.07 6.54 10.97
CA ALA A 300 -0.29 6.82 11.43
C ALA A 300 -1.09 5.54 11.70
N THR A 301 -1.01 4.56 10.80
CA THR A 301 -1.71 3.27 10.94
C THR A 301 -1.13 2.39 12.04
N GLN A 302 0.18 2.48 12.32
CA GLN A 302 0.79 1.72 13.42
C GLN A 302 0.44 2.29 14.80
N VAL A 303 0.33 3.62 14.93
CA VAL A 303 -0.04 4.26 16.21
C VAL A 303 -1.54 4.21 16.48
N LEU A 304 -2.37 4.28 15.43
CA LEU A 304 -3.81 4.12 15.51
C LEU A 304 -4.20 2.66 15.20
N SER A 305 -3.79 1.72 16.05
CA SER A 305 -3.99 0.28 15.81
C SER A 305 -4.55 -0.46 17.02
N ASP A 306 -5.16 -1.63 16.75
CA ASP A 306 -5.65 -2.56 17.77
C ASP A 306 -4.57 -2.99 18.76
N SER A 307 -3.31 -3.17 18.33
CA SER A 307 -2.22 -3.52 19.26
C SER A 307 -1.96 -2.41 20.30
N VAL A 308 -2.11 -1.14 19.92
CA VAL A 308 -1.95 -0.02 20.85
C VAL A 308 -3.18 0.13 21.75
N SER A 309 -4.37 -0.11 21.21
CA SER A 309 -5.62 -0.22 21.98
C SER A 309 -5.47 -1.24 23.12
N LYS A 310 -5.15 -2.49 22.77
CA LYS A 310 -4.94 -3.58 23.73
C LYS A 310 -3.84 -3.28 24.73
N GLY A 311 -2.76 -2.63 24.30
CA GLY A 311 -1.69 -2.18 25.19
C GLY A 311 -2.21 -1.20 26.26
N ILE A 312 -3.00 -0.20 25.87
CA ILE A 312 -3.64 0.72 26.81
C ILE A 312 -4.60 -0.03 27.75
N ALA A 313 -5.40 -0.95 27.23
CA ALA A 313 -6.31 -1.77 28.05
C ALA A 313 -5.57 -2.59 29.12
N VAL A 314 -4.40 -3.16 28.80
CA VAL A 314 -3.53 -3.84 29.77
C VAL A 314 -3.10 -2.87 30.86
N LEU A 315 -2.61 -1.67 30.50
CA LEU A 315 -2.19 -0.67 31.49
C LEU A 315 -3.34 -0.20 32.40
N ILE A 316 -4.57 -0.14 31.89
CA ILE A 316 -5.76 0.12 32.71
C ILE A 316 -5.99 -1.03 33.70
N SER A 317 -5.93 -2.27 33.22
CA SER A 317 -6.14 -3.46 34.06
C SER A 317 -5.09 -3.65 35.15
N THR A 318 -3.84 -3.25 34.89
CA THR A 318 -2.74 -3.30 35.87
C THR A 318 -2.74 -2.10 36.82
N GLY A 319 -3.66 -1.13 36.64
CA GLY A 319 -3.73 0.11 37.41
C GLY A 319 -2.63 1.12 37.07
N SER A 320 -1.89 0.91 35.98
CA SER A 320 -0.84 1.82 35.50
C SER A 320 -1.42 3.05 34.78
N LEU A 321 -2.61 2.91 34.20
CA LEU A 321 -3.43 4.01 33.68
C LEU A 321 -4.81 4.01 34.35
N GLY A 322 -5.41 5.18 34.50
CA GLY A 322 -6.76 5.30 35.04
C GLY A 322 -7.84 4.91 34.02
N PRO A 323 -9.08 4.67 34.48
CA PRO A 323 -10.21 4.25 33.63
C PRO A 323 -10.56 5.28 32.55
N GLU A 324 -10.14 6.54 32.69
CA GLU A 324 -10.29 7.59 31.68
C GLU A 324 -9.57 7.30 30.36
N ALA A 325 -8.57 6.40 30.37
CA ALA A 325 -7.89 5.98 29.16
C ALA A 325 -8.72 5.02 28.30
N ALA A 326 -9.82 4.46 28.83
CA ALA A 326 -10.68 3.50 28.14
C ALA A 326 -11.24 4.09 26.83
N ALA A 327 -11.72 5.34 26.86
CA ALA A 327 -12.19 6.02 25.64
C ALA A 327 -11.12 6.07 24.54
N THR A 328 -9.84 6.22 24.90
CA THR A 328 -8.73 6.18 23.92
C THR A 328 -8.49 4.76 23.41
N SER A 329 -8.53 3.77 24.30
CA SER A 329 -8.43 2.35 23.91
C SER A 329 -9.51 1.98 22.90
N ASP A 330 -10.78 2.26 23.20
CA ASP A 330 -11.93 1.91 22.35
C ASP A 330 -11.86 2.61 20.99
N PHE A 331 -11.52 3.90 20.99
CA PHE A 331 -11.32 4.66 19.76
C PHE A 331 -10.24 4.05 18.85
N LEU A 332 -9.12 3.60 19.42
CA LEU A 332 -8.02 3.00 18.65
C LEU A 332 -8.42 1.66 18.03
N GLN A 333 -9.24 0.86 18.71
CA GLN A 333 -9.81 -0.36 18.16
C GLN A 333 -10.78 -0.04 17.02
N ASP A 334 -11.72 0.89 17.26
CA ASP A 334 -12.72 1.31 16.28
C ASP A 334 -12.10 1.83 14.97
N ILE A 335 -11.08 2.68 15.09
CA ILE A 335 -10.43 3.28 13.93
C ILE A 335 -9.56 2.27 13.16
N ASP A 336 -8.96 1.28 13.84
CA ASP A 336 -8.24 0.17 13.19
C ASP A 336 -9.21 -0.72 12.41
N ILE A 337 -10.35 -1.09 13.01
CA ILE A 337 -11.40 -1.87 12.35
C ILE A 337 -11.97 -1.12 11.13
N LEU A 338 -12.25 0.18 11.27
CA LEU A 338 -12.72 1.01 10.16
C LEU A 338 -11.71 1.06 9.02
N PHE A 339 -10.43 1.29 9.34
CA PHE A 339 -9.38 1.36 8.33
C PHE A 339 -9.16 0.02 7.63
N ASP A 340 -9.18 -1.09 8.37
CA ASP A 340 -9.07 -2.43 7.83
C ASP A 340 -10.23 -2.74 6.86
N THR A 341 -11.47 -2.37 7.24
CA THR A 341 -12.70 -2.48 6.44
C THR A 341 -12.62 -1.67 5.14
N LEU A 342 -12.00 -0.49 5.16
CA LEU A 342 -11.83 0.40 4.01
C LEU A 342 -10.53 0.16 3.22
N ASN A 343 -9.76 -0.87 3.56
CA ASN A 343 -8.48 -1.19 2.93
C ASN A 343 -8.31 -2.69 2.65
N SER A 344 -9.40 -3.37 2.27
CA SER A 344 -9.39 -4.80 2.00
C SER A 344 -8.80 -5.17 0.64
N SER A 345 -7.90 -6.14 0.63
CA SER A 345 -7.18 -6.61 -0.56
C SER A 345 -7.33 -8.10 -0.85
N CYS A 346 -7.92 -8.85 0.07
CA CYS A 346 -8.12 -10.28 -0.02
C CYS A 346 -9.61 -10.61 -0.14
N THR A 347 -9.97 -11.74 -0.73
CA THR A 347 -11.35 -12.21 -0.80
C THR A 347 -11.86 -12.67 0.55
N ASP A 348 -11.04 -13.48 1.23
CA ASP A 348 -11.42 -14.17 2.46
C ASP A 348 -10.69 -13.59 3.67
N GLN A 349 -11.31 -13.75 4.85
CA GLN A 349 -10.74 -13.32 6.11
C GLN A 349 -9.51 -14.17 6.46
N GLY A 350 -8.43 -13.51 6.86
CA GLY A 350 -7.22 -14.19 7.31
C GLY A 350 -7.34 -14.72 8.74
N ASP A 351 -6.36 -15.53 9.15
CA ASP A 351 -6.27 -16.10 10.50
C ASP A 351 -6.12 -15.05 11.62
N ASP A 352 -5.71 -13.83 11.25
CA ASP A 352 -5.62 -12.68 12.16
C ASP A 352 -6.99 -12.06 12.48
N LYS A 353 -8.07 -12.56 11.84
CA LYS A 353 -9.46 -12.10 11.96
C LYS A 353 -9.66 -10.60 11.69
N LYS A 354 -8.67 -9.94 11.10
CA LYS A 354 -8.78 -8.54 10.71
C LYS A 354 -9.81 -8.38 9.60
N LYS A 355 -10.51 -7.24 9.59
CA LYS A 355 -11.60 -6.96 8.64
C LYS A 355 -11.09 -6.51 7.25
N ARG A 356 -9.93 -7.04 6.83
CA ARG A 356 -9.23 -6.69 5.58
C ARG A 356 -9.59 -7.63 4.42
N TYR A 357 -10.84 -8.08 4.38
CA TYR A 357 -11.35 -9.01 3.37
C TYR A 357 -12.49 -8.40 2.57
N ALA A 358 -12.92 -9.07 1.50
CA ALA A 358 -13.84 -8.46 0.57
C ALA A 358 -15.21 -8.21 1.22
N MET A 359 -15.78 -7.04 0.94
CA MET A 359 -17.15 -6.75 1.33
C MET A 359 -18.10 -7.53 0.40
N THR A 360 -19.00 -8.31 1.00
CA THR A 360 -20.02 -9.11 0.31
C THR A 360 -21.39 -8.83 0.93
N ALA A 361 -22.46 -9.34 0.30
CA ALA A 361 -23.82 -9.19 0.81
C ALA A 361 -24.03 -9.81 2.20
N SER A 362 -23.24 -10.84 2.54
CA SER A 362 -23.30 -11.56 3.82
C SER A 362 -22.24 -11.14 4.82
N SER A 363 -21.33 -10.25 4.44
CA SER A 363 -20.25 -9.80 5.32
C SER A 363 -20.71 -8.69 6.26
N GLU A 364 -20.13 -8.67 7.46
CA GLU A 364 -20.39 -7.66 8.51
C GLU A 364 -19.93 -6.23 8.14
N HIS A 365 -19.15 -6.03 7.07
CA HIS A 365 -18.57 -4.73 6.70
C HIS A 365 -19.62 -3.62 6.58
N THR A 366 -20.81 -3.93 6.06
CA THR A 366 -21.88 -2.93 5.91
C THR A 366 -22.36 -2.40 7.26
N GLU A 367 -22.46 -3.28 8.27
CA GLU A 367 -22.87 -2.91 9.63
C GLU A 367 -21.77 -2.11 10.32
N ILE A 368 -20.52 -2.60 10.27
CA ILE A 368 -19.34 -1.90 10.79
C ILE A 368 -19.26 -0.47 10.24
N LEU A 369 -19.43 -0.30 8.92
CA LEU A 369 -19.39 1.01 8.27
C LEU A 369 -20.53 1.92 8.74
N ARG A 370 -21.77 1.42 8.85
CA ARG A 370 -22.91 2.21 9.34
C ARG A 370 -22.70 2.68 10.78
N ASP A 371 -22.24 1.80 11.66
CA ASP A 371 -21.97 2.13 13.06
C ASP A 371 -20.81 3.12 13.19
N ALA A 372 -19.76 2.95 12.38
CA ALA A 372 -18.66 3.92 12.30
C ALA A 372 -19.14 5.31 11.84
N ALA A 373 -20.00 5.39 10.82
CA ALA A 373 -20.55 6.67 10.37
C ALA A 373 -21.34 7.39 11.46
N LEU A 374 -22.16 6.66 12.22
CA LEU A 374 -22.93 7.20 13.35
C LEU A 374 -22.01 7.74 14.45
N ARG A 375 -20.99 6.97 14.85
CA ARG A 375 -20.03 7.39 15.88
C ARG A 375 -19.18 8.58 15.43
N ILE A 376 -18.74 8.60 14.18
CA ILE A 376 -17.94 9.71 13.62
C ILE A 376 -18.76 11.01 13.54
N ALA A 377 -20.07 10.93 13.29
CA ALA A 377 -20.94 12.12 13.32
C ALA A 377 -20.93 12.82 14.70
N GLN A 378 -20.61 12.07 15.76
CA GLN A 378 -20.50 12.57 17.13
C GLN A 378 -19.10 13.09 17.49
N TRP A 379 -18.11 12.98 16.61
CA TRP A 379 -16.75 13.48 16.88
C TRP A 379 -16.73 15.00 17.01
N ARG A 380 -16.13 15.48 18.10
CA ARG A 380 -15.87 16.90 18.37
C ARG A 380 -14.44 17.05 18.86
N PHE A 381 -13.60 17.68 18.05
CA PHE A 381 -12.24 18.03 18.46
C PHE A 381 -12.26 19.34 19.24
N ASP A 382 -11.49 19.37 20.33
CA ASP A 382 -11.34 20.57 21.16
C ASP A 382 -10.63 21.71 20.39
N GLY A 383 -10.98 22.96 20.72
CA GLY A 383 -10.43 24.14 20.06
C GLY A 383 -11.09 24.51 18.73
N PHE A 384 -12.19 23.82 18.38
CA PHE A 384 -13.04 24.13 17.22
C PHE A 384 -14.47 24.42 17.67
N ASP A 385 -15.14 25.32 16.94
CA ASP A 385 -16.56 25.57 17.18
C ASP A 385 -17.39 24.32 16.84
N VAL A 386 -18.52 24.13 17.54
CA VAL A 386 -19.43 22.99 17.31
C VAL A 386 -19.88 22.92 15.85
N GLY A 387 -20.11 24.07 15.21
CA GLY A 387 -20.51 24.16 13.80
C GLY A 387 -19.36 24.17 12.78
N ARG A 388 -18.10 24.16 13.22
CA ARG A 388 -16.91 24.27 12.35
C ARG A 388 -15.81 23.28 12.75
N GLN A 389 -16.17 22.01 12.77
CA GLN A 389 -15.23 20.92 12.99
C GLN A 389 -14.27 20.74 11.79
N PRO A 390 -13.08 20.14 12.01
CA PRO A 390 -12.14 19.85 10.93
C PRO A 390 -12.77 19.03 9.79
N PRO A 391 -12.41 19.28 8.51
CA PRO A 391 -12.97 18.57 7.36
C PRO A 391 -12.85 17.05 7.43
N THR A 392 -11.89 16.51 8.19
CA THR A 392 -11.72 15.07 8.45
C THR A 392 -12.97 14.40 8.99
N VAL A 393 -13.72 15.05 9.88
CA VAL A 393 -14.95 14.49 10.46
C VAL A 393 -16.02 14.27 9.38
N THR A 394 -16.27 15.29 8.55
CA THR A 394 -17.25 15.19 7.47
C THR A 394 -16.76 14.30 6.33
N SER A 395 -15.45 14.30 6.03
CA SER A 395 -14.87 13.50 4.96
C SER A 395 -14.89 12.00 5.25
N TRP A 396 -14.72 11.60 6.52
CA TRP A 396 -14.94 10.21 6.93
C TRP A 396 -16.39 9.79 6.70
N GLN A 397 -17.37 10.60 7.12
CA GLN A 397 -18.78 10.30 6.91
C GLN A 397 -19.14 10.21 5.42
N VAL A 398 -18.67 11.17 4.60
CA VAL A 398 -18.84 11.15 3.14
C VAL A 398 -18.26 9.86 2.56
N THR A 399 -17.03 9.51 2.93
CA THR A 399 -16.34 8.32 2.42
C THR A 399 -17.06 7.03 2.77
N ILE A 400 -17.48 6.88 4.02
CA ILE A 400 -18.20 5.70 4.48
C ILE A 400 -19.54 5.56 3.75
N ASN A 401 -20.32 6.64 3.70
CA ASN A 401 -21.62 6.63 3.03
C ASN A 401 -21.48 6.47 1.51
N ALA A 402 -20.40 6.99 0.92
CA ALA A 402 -20.06 6.78 -0.49
C ALA A 402 -19.78 5.30 -0.77
N VAL A 403 -18.97 4.63 0.06
CA VAL A 403 -18.65 3.20 -0.11
C VAL A 403 -19.90 2.34 0.06
N LEU A 404 -20.75 2.64 1.05
CA LEU A 404 -22.03 1.95 1.26
C LEU A 404 -22.96 2.10 0.04
N GLY A 405 -23.16 3.34 -0.43
CA GLY A 405 -24.01 3.60 -1.60
C GLY A 405 -23.44 3.02 -2.89
N LEU A 406 -22.11 3.11 -3.08
CA LEU A 406 -21.41 2.53 -4.21
C LEU A 406 -21.58 1.01 -4.23
N TRP A 407 -21.45 0.34 -3.09
CA TRP A 407 -21.64 -1.10 -2.99
C TRP A 407 -23.04 -1.52 -3.46
N GLU A 408 -24.08 -0.86 -2.94
CA GLU A 408 -25.46 -1.14 -3.35
C GLU A 408 -25.69 -0.91 -4.86
N ASP A 409 -25.10 0.14 -5.42
CA ASP A 409 -25.19 0.47 -6.85
C ASP A 409 -24.47 -0.58 -7.71
N LEU A 410 -23.24 -0.96 -7.33
CA LEU A 410 -22.45 -1.99 -8.03
C LEU A 410 -23.12 -3.36 -7.97
N GLN A 411 -23.74 -3.73 -6.85
CA GLN A 411 -24.50 -4.98 -6.74
C GLN A 411 -25.72 -4.97 -7.67
N ARG A 412 -26.55 -3.93 -7.60
CA ARG A 412 -27.83 -3.87 -8.32
C ARG A 412 -27.67 -3.68 -9.82
N ASN A 413 -26.68 -2.89 -10.26
CA ASN A 413 -26.57 -2.44 -11.65
C ASN A 413 -25.39 -3.07 -12.40
N PHE A 414 -24.45 -3.72 -11.72
CA PHE A 414 -23.25 -4.28 -12.32
C PHE A 414 -22.96 -5.73 -11.90
N ASP A 415 -23.83 -6.41 -11.16
CA ASP A 415 -23.65 -7.82 -10.75
C ASP A 415 -22.32 -8.07 -10.01
N PHE A 416 -21.98 -7.19 -9.07
CA PHE A 416 -20.80 -7.37 -8.21
C PHE A 416 -21.08 -8.40 -7.12
N ASP A 417 -20.24 -9.44 -7.07
CA ASP A 417 -20.30 -10.48 -6.05
C ASP A 417 -19.61 -10.04 -4.73
N HIS A 418 -18.57 -9.23 -4.86
CA HIS A 418 -17.78 -8.71 -3.75
C HIS A 418 -17.08 -7.40 -4.14
N LEU A 419 -16.63 -6.64 -3.14
CA LEU A 419 -15.90 -5.38 -3.31
C LEU A 419 -14.63 -5.38 -2.46
N LEU A 420 -13.48 -5.20 -3.12
CA LEU A 420 -12.20 -4.96 -2.47
C LEU A 420 -12.03 -3.46 -2.23
N THR A 421 -12.17 -2.99 -0.99
CA THR A 421 -12.20 -1.55 -0.67
C THR A 421 -10.85 -0.88 -0.86
N ARG A 422 -9.73 -1.64 -0.89
CA ARG A 422 -8.42 -1.13 -1.33
C ARG A 422 -8.42 -0.60 -2.77
N ARG A 423 -9.40 -0.96 -3.60
CA ARG A 423 -9.56 -0.38 -4.96
C ARG A 423 -10.18 1.02 -4.93
N LEU A 424 -10.62 1.48 -3.76
CA LEU A 424 -11.29 2.76 -3.53
C LEU A 424 -10.39 3.76 -2.77
N ASN A 425 -9.07 3.67 -2.99
CA ASN A 425 -8.07 4.57 -2.42
C ASN A 425 -7.07 5.02 -3.51
N GLN A 426 -6.21 5.98 -3.20
CA GLN A 426 -5.25 6.58 -4.14
C GLN A 426 -3.96 5.76 -4.35
N ASP A 427 -3.81 4.57 -3.75
CA ASP A 427 -2.62 3.73 -3.94
C ASP A 427 -2.28 3.50 -5.42
N PRO A 428 -3.24 3.23 -6.33
CA PRO A 428 -2.92 3.05 -7.76
C PRO A 428 -2.27 4.28 -8.38
N LEU A 429 -2.73 5.48 -8.01
CA LEU A 429 -2.19 6.75 -8.45
C LEU A 429 -0.79 6.99 -7.85
N GLU A 430 -0.63 6.80 -6.54
CA GLU A 430 0.67 6.94 -5.87
C GLU A 430 1.72 5.99 -6.46
N ASN A 431 1.33 4.77 -6.82
CA ASN A 431 2.19 3.82 -7.50
C ASN A 431 2.62 4.31 -8.90
N VAL A 432 1.70 4.93 -9.67
CA VAL A 432 2.05 5.57 -10.95
C VAL A 432 3.06 6.69 -10.74
N PHE A 433 2.86 7.54 -9.73
CA PHE A 433 3.83 8.59 -9.39
C PHE A 433 5.17 8.02 -8.92
N GLY A 434 5.17 6.94 -8.14
CA GLY A 434 6.37 6.22 -7.75
C GLY A 434 7.15 5.68 -8.96
N GLU A 435 6.45 5.16 -9.97
CA GLU A 435 7.07 4.76 -11.24
C GLU A 435 7.72 5.96 -11.94
N PHE A 436 7.04 7.11 -12.02
CA PHE A 436 7.60 8.31 -12.64
C PHE A 436 8.89 8.76 -11.95
N ARG A 437 8.89 8.77 -10.60
CA ARG A 437 10.09 9.11 -9.81
C ARG A 437 11.22 8.11 -10.05
N ARG A 438 10.92 6.80 -10.02
CA ARG A 438 11.91 5.72 -10.20
C ARG A 438 12.59 5.75 -11.57
N ILE A 439 11.83 6.03 -12.63
CA ILE A 439 12.37 6.14 -14.00
C ILE A 439 13.51 7.16 -14.08
N HIS A 440 13.45 8.21 -13.26
CA HIS A 440 14.44 9.28 -13.20
C HIS A 440 15.40 9.16 -12.01
N GLY A 441 15.75 7.94 -11.59
CA GLY A 441 16.70 7.70 -10.51
C GLY A 441 16.14 7.96 -9.11
N SER A 442 14.84 7.69 -8.92
CA SER A 442 14.10 7.99 -7.68
C SER A 442 14.10 9.49 -7.36
N ASN A 443 13.97 10.34 -8.38
CA ASN A 443 13.81 11.78 -8.18
C ASN A 443 12.45 12.07 -7.53
N GLU A 444 12.45 12.46 -6.27
CA GLU A 444 11.24 12.73 -5.48
C GLU A 444 10.34 13.83 -6.07
N THR A 445 10.94 14.77 -6.81
CA THR A 445 10.24 15.93 -7.40
C THR A 445 10.56 16.04 -8.91
N PRO A 446 9.89 15.25 -9.77
CA PRO A 446 10.11 15.33 -11.21
C PRO A 446 9.67 16.70 -11.74
N ASN A 447 10.40 17.23 -12.71
CA ASN A 447 9.94 18.40 -13.47
C ASN A 447 8.93 18.00 -14.56
N ALA A 448 8.31 18.99 -15.22
CA ALA A 448 7.30 18.73 -16.27
C ALA A 448 7.81 17.82 -17.41
N PHE A 449 9.07 17.97 -17.83
CA PHE A 449 9.66 17.13 -18.87
C PHE A 449 9.82 15.67 -18.40
N GLN A 450 10.33 15.48 -17.19
CA GLN A 450 10.49 14.17 -16.56
C GLN A 450 9.13 13.51 -16.31
N PHE A 451 8.13 14.28 -15.86
CA PHE A 451 6.75 13.82 -15.69
C PHE A 451 6.19 13.27 -17.02
N VAL A 452 6.28 14.03 -18.11
CA VAL A 452 5.79 13.59 -19.43
C VAL A 452 6.58 12.39 -19.94
N ALA A 453 7.90 12.34 -19.71
CA ALA A 453 8.71 11.17 -20.07
C ALA A 453 8.31 9.91 -19.29
N GLY A 454 8.05 10.05 -17.98
CA GLY A 454 7.56 8.97 -17.12
C GLY A 454 6.19 8.49 -17.57
N LEU A 455 5.28 9.42 -17.86
CA LEU A 455 3.95 9.13 -18.39
C LEU A 455 4.03 8.33 -19.69
N LYS A 456 4.84 8.76 -20.68
CA LYS A 456 5.02 8.03 -21.95
C LYS A 456 5.49 6.59 -21.72
N GLN A 457 6.45 6.39 -20.82
CA GLN A 457 6.97 5.07 -20.53
C GLN A 457 5.95 4.20 -19.80
N THR A 458 5.22 4.75 -18.83
CA THR A 458 4.13 4.07 -18.13
C THR A 458 2.98 3.72 -19.08
N LEU A 459 2.58 4.61 -19.99
CA LEU A 459 1.58 4.32 -21.02
C LEU A 459 2.02 3.15 -21.90
N ALA A 460 3.25 3.16 -22.40
CA ALA A 460 3.80 2.08 -23.21
C ALA A 460 3.84 0.74 -22.46
N ALA A 461 4.09 0.75 -21.15
CA ALA A 461 4.16 -0.46 -20.34
C ALA A 461 2.77 -0.98 -19.89
N ARG A 462 1.80 -0.09 -19.63
CA ARG A 462 0.49 -0.43 -19.03
C ARG A 462 -0.60 -0.73 -20.05
N LEU A 463 -0.55 -0.14 -21.25
CA LEU A 463 -1.47 -0.49 -22.36
C LEU A 463 -1.42 -1.99 -22.72
N LEU A 464 -0.32 -2.67 -22.37
CA LEU A 464 -0.11 -4.11 -22.54
C LEU A 464 -0.80 -4.98 -21.50
N ASN A 465 -1.06 -4.42 -20.31
CA ASN A 465 -1.63 -5.15 -19.18
C ASN A 465 -3.14 -4.91 -19.05
N LEU A 466 -3.76 -4.22 -20.01
CA LEU A 466 -5.22 -4.05 -20.04
C LEU A 466 -5.88 -5.42 -20.25
N PRO A 467 -6.92 -5.75 -19.47
CA PRO A 467 -7.65 -6.99 -19.63
C PRO A 467 -8.27 -7.04 -21.03
N SER A 468 -8.13 -8.20 -21.69
CA SER A 468 -8.80 -8.48 -22.96
C SER A 468 -9.29 -9.93 -22.97
N ARG A 469 -10.43 -10.18 -23.62
CA ARG A 469 -11.04 -11.52 -23.73
C ARG A 469 -10.41 -12.39 -24.84
N GLY A 470 -9.59 -11.81 -25.71
CA GLY A 470 -8.97 -12.49 -26.84
C GLY A 470 -7.46 -12.68 -26.68
N ASN A 471 -6.89 -13.68 -27.37
CA ASN A 471 -5.45 -13.89 -27.53
C ASN A 471 -4.85 -12.80 -28.45
N CYS A 472 -4.81 -11.55 -27.98
CA CYS A 472 -4.51 -10.38 -28.79
C CYS A 472 -3.21 -9.67 -28.35
N GLU A 473 -2.10 -10.41 -28.32
CA GLU A 473 -0.75 -9.82 -28.25
C GLU A 473 -0.41 -8.99 -29.51
N ALA A 474 -1.00 -9.34 -30.66
CA ALA A 474 -0.83 -8.62 -31.93
C ALA A 474 -1.38 -7.17 -31.87
N ASP A 475 -2.46 -6.93 -31.11
CA ASP A 475 -3.12 -5.62 -31.04
C ASP A 475 -2.31 -4.59 -30.24
N ALA A 476 -1.47 -5.00 -29.29
CA ALA A 476 -0.69 -4.05 -28.49
C ALA A 476 0.51 -3.49 -29.26
N ALA A 477 1.08 -4.30 -30.16
CA ALA A 477 2.06 -3.87 -31.14
C ALA A 477 1.47 -2.87 -32.15
N GLN A 478 0.23 -3.11 -32.59
CA GLN A 478 -0.51 -2.25 -33.49
C GLN A 478 -0.83 -0.89 -32.84
N LEU A 479 -1.23 -0.90 -31.56
CA LEU A 479 -1.50 0.30 -30.78
C LEU A 479 -0.25 1.15 -30.51
N LEU A 480 0.88 0.51 -30.20
CA LEU A 480 2.18 1.20 -30.15
C LEU A 480 2.61 1.71 -31.53
N CYS A 481 2.13 1.13 -32.63
CA CYS A 481 2.35 1.65 -33.98
C CYS A 481 1.41 2.82 -34.31
N GLU A 482 0.18 2.83 -33.79
CA GLU A 482 -0.76 3.95 -33.87
C GLU A 482 -0.25 5.16 -33.09
N LEU A 483 0.33 4.94 -31.91
CA LEU A 483 1.01 5.98 -31.11
C LEU A 483 2.29 6.55 -31.77
N LYS A 484 2.86 5.89 -32.79
CA LYS A 484 4.16 6.23 -33.41
C LYS A 484 4.08 7.03 -34.71
N ARG A 485 2.90 7.29 -35.26
CA ARG A 485 2.78 7.98 -36.56
C ARG A 485 2.72 9.50 -36.39
N ILE A 486 3.87 10.17 -36.23
CA ILE A 486 4.21 11.55 -36.70
C ILE A 486 5.76 11.75 -36.59
N PRO A 487 6.48 12.16 -37.67
CA PRO A 487 7.95 12.19 -37.69
C PRO A 487 8.51 13.58 -37.32
N VAL A 488 9.74 13.66 -36.79
CA VAL A 488 10.80 14.62 -37.22
C VAL A 488 12.19 14.24 -36.65
N SER A 489 13.13 14.05 -37.60
CA SER A 489 14.55 14.43 -37.71
C SER A 489 15.53 14.42 -36.52
N ALA A 490 16.78 14.08 -36.85
CA ALA A 490 17.87 13.61 -35.97
C ALA A 490 19.08 14.56 -35.84
N CYS A 491 20.06 14.09 -35.04
CA CYS A 491 21.45 14.55 -34.81
C CYS A 491 21.65 15.55 -33.65
N SER A 492 22.69 15.46 -32.79
CA SER A 492 23.79 14.50 -32.54
C SER A 492 24.45 14.85 -31.19
N SER A 493 25.19 13.89 -30.62
CA SER A 493 25.69 13.76 -29.23
C SER A 493 27.10 14.29 -28.94
N ALA A 494 27.40 14.55 -27.67
CA ALA A 494 28.64 14.22 -26.91
C ALA A 494 28.47 14.66 -25.43
N ASP A 495 29.18 14.24 -24.37
CA ASP A 495 29.82 12.99 -23.89
C ASP A 495 30.51 13.31 -22.53
N GLY A 496 30.67 12.34 -21.59
CA GLY A 496 31.62 12.37 -20.44
C GLY A 496 31.24 13.19 -19.17
N GLY A 497 31.51 12.78 -17.92
CA GLY A 497 32.18 11.61 -17.36
C GLY A 497 32.05 11.54 -15.82
N SER A 498 32.38 10.38 -15.25
CA SER A 498 32.16 9.88 -13.86
C SER A 498 33.25 10.22 -12.82
N GLN A 499 32.94 10.13 -11.50
CA GLN A 499 33.66 9.34 -10.43
C GLN A 499 33.18 9.73 -9.00
N SER A 500 32.58 8.80 -8.22
CA SER A 500 33.08 8.02 -7.04
C SER A 500 33.56 8.84 -5.82
N MET A 501 32.84 8.88 -4.68
CA MET A 501 32.76 7.95 -3.52
C MET A 501 34.01 7.85 -2.61
N SER A 502 33.81 8.11 -1.31
CA SER A 502 34.47 7.41 -0.19
C SER A 502 33.67 7.57 1.11
N ALA A 503 33.91 6.65 2.06
CA ALA A 503 33.10 6.33 3.24
C ALA A 503 33.95 6.25 4.53
N ALA A 504 33.29 5.81 5.62
CA ALA A 504 33.74 5.37 6.96
C ALA A 504 33.79 6.47 8.04
N GLU A 505 32.97 6.45 9.10
CA GLU A 505 32.79 5.51 10.25
C GLU A 505 33.77 5.72 11.42
N SER A 506 33.24 5.82 12.65
CA SER A 506 33.64 4.99 13.83
C SER A 506 33.04 5.49 15.17
N ALA A 507 32.94 4.55 16.12
CA ALA A 507 33.03 4.62 17.61
C ALA A 507 31.97 3.70 18.28
N THR A 508 32.30 2.52 18.82
CA THR A 508 32.74 2.17 20.23
C THR A 508 31.64 2.48 21.29
N ASP A 509 31.31 1.68 22.32
CA ASP A 509 32.06 0.66 23.07
C ASP A 509 31.12 -0.14 24.04
N SER A 510 31.61 -1.31 24.47
CA SER A 510 31.44 -2.05 25.75
C SER A 510 30.07 -2.39 26.37
N GLU A 511 29.90 -3.67 26.77
CA GLU A 511 29.14 -4.09 27.96
C GLU A 511 29.74 -5.35 28.61
N GLY A 512 29.62 -5.44 29.95
CA GLY A 512 30.07 -6.53 30.80
C GLY A 512 28.93 -7.24 31.57
N GLU A 513 29.15 -8.54 31.76
CA GLU A 513 28.70 -9.55 32.75
C GLU A 513 27.34 -9.55 33.48
N VAL A 514 26.52 -10.57 33.12
CA VAL A 514 25.86 -11.68 33.87
C VAL A 514 25.28 -11.47 35.30
N ALA A 515 23.98 -11.78 35.50
CA ALA A 515 23.46 -12.72 36.54
C ALA A 515 21.91 -12.96 36.50
N SER A 516 21.54 -14.23 36.77
CA SER A 516 20.28 -14.85 37.28
C SER A 516 18.89 -14.58 36.66
N ALA A 517 18.16 -15.68 36.46
CA ALA A 517 16.79 -15.80 35.98
C ALA A 517 15.75 -15.38 37.05
N GLU A 518 15.41 -14.09 37.11
CA GLU A 518 14.24 -13.59 37.85
C GLU A 518 13.03 -13.48 36.91
N GLU A 519 11.82 -13.70 37.43
CA GLU A 519 10.58 -13.30 36.75
C GLU A 519 10.66 -11.81 36.36
N PRO A 520 10.10 -11.37 35.23
CA PRO A 520 10.07 -9.96 34.90
C PRO A 520 9.34 -9.20 36.01
N ALA A 521 10.05 -8.31 36.70
CA ALA A 521 9.52 -7.55 37.83
C ALA A 521 8.36 -6.62 37.43
N ASP A 522 8.21 -6.33 36.14
CA ASP A 522 7.19 -5.44 35.60
C ASP A 522 5.92 -6.22 35.15
N PRO A 523 4.72 -5.91 35.67
CA PRO A 523 3.47 -6.58 35.30
C PRO A 523 3.12 -6.42 33.81
N ILE A 524 3.57 -5.35 33.17
CA ILE A 524 3.38 -5.09 31.73
C ILE A 524 4.27 -6.04 30.92
N GLU A 525 5.55 -6.19 31.29
CA GLU A 525 6.47 -7.15 30.64
C GLU A 525 5.98 -8.59 30.83
N SER A 526 5.48 -8.92 32.03
CA SER A 526 4.85 -10.23 32.30
C SER A 526 3.64 -10.49 31.40
N SER A 527 2.78 -9.49 31.19
CA SER A 527 1.63 -9.59 30.28
C SER A 527 2.05 -9.78 28.83
N ALA A 528 3.10 -9.08 28.39
CA ALA A 528 3.67 -9.23 27.06
C ALA A 528 4.27 -10.62 26.84
N LEU A 529 4.97 -11.16 27.85
CA LEU A 529 5.54 -12.51 27.80
C LEU A 529 4.46 -13.60 27.78
N HIS A 530 3.33 -13.41 28.48
CA HIS A 530 2.20 -14.33 28.42
C HIS A 530 1.59 -14.38 27.01
N ALA A 531 1.37 -13.23 26.37
CA ALA A 531 0.89 -13.16 25.00
C ALA A 531 1.89 -13.80 24.01
N TYR A 532 3.18 -13.57 24.21
CA TYR A 532 4.23 -14.22 23.43
C TYR A 532 4.19 -15.75 23.59
N ALA A 533 4.09 -16.26 24.82
CA ALA A 533 3.96 -17.68 25.09
C ALA A 533 2.69 -18.29 24.44
N ALA A 534 1.54 -17.62 24.52
CA ALA A 534 0.31 -18.06 23.86
C ALA A 534 0.49 -18.20 22.34
N ARG A 535 1.21 -17.26 21.72
CA ARG A 535 1.54 -17.31 20.29
C ARG A 535 2.49 -18.47 19.95
N LEU A 536 3.52 -18.71 20.77
CA LEU A 536 4.41 -19.86 20.60
C LEU A 536 3.66 -21.19 20.70
N LEU A 537 2.72 -21.29 21.65
CA LEU A 537 1.84 -22.44 21.79
C LEU A 537 1.00 -22.64 20.52
N LYS A 538 0.36 -21.59 20.00
CA LYS A 538 -0.42 -21.66 18.76
C LYS A 538 0.42 -22.18 17.59
N LEU A 539 1.62 -21.63 17.39
CA LEU A 539 2.52 -22.07 16.32
C LEU A 539 2.86 -23.55 16.45
N PHE A 540 3.20 -24.00 17.66
CA PHE A 540 3.45 -25.42 17.92
C PHE A 540 2.23 -26.30 17.62
N LEU A 541 1.03 -25.88 18.04
CA LEU A 541 -0.20 -26.64 17.78
C LEU A 541 -0.53 -26.72 16.28
N GLN A 542 -0.11 -25.74 15.48
CA GLN A 542 -0.24 -25.78 14.01
C GLN A 542 0.79 -26.73 13.36
N CYS A 543 1.99 -26.85 13.95
CA CYS A 543 3.04 -27.72 13.44
C CYS A 543 2.93 -29.18 13.92
N SER A 544 2.33 -29.40 15.08
CA SER A 544 2.37 -30.68 15.81
C SER A 544 1.14 -31.53 15.51
N LYS A 545 1.35 -32.86 15.41
CA LYS A 545 0.28 -33.86 15.30
C LYS A 545 0.03 -34.61 16.62
N CYS A 546 0.48 -34.06 17.74
CA CYS A 546 0.37 -34.73 19.04
C CYS A 546 -0.98 -34.45 19.71
N ASP A 547 -1.73 -35.50 20.03
CA ASP A 547 -3.04 -35.38 20.68
C ASP A 547 -2.97 -35.10 22.19
N LYS A 548 -1.82 -35.35 22.83
CA LYS A 548 -1.66 -35.20 24.30
C LYS A 548 -1.21 -33.79 24.71
N CYS A 549 -0.32 -33.17 23.94
CA CYS A 549 0.21 -31.84 24.26
C CYS A 549 -0.86 -30.74 24.39
N PRO A 550 -1.95 -30.69 23.59
CA PRO A 550 -3.00 -29.69 23.77
C PRO A 550 -3.58 -29.66 25.20
N ASN A 551 -3.71 -30.82 25.85
CA ASN A 551 -4.26 -30.90 27.21
C ASN A 551 -3.25 -30.55 28.30
N LEU A 552 -1.95 -30.63 28.00
CA LEU A 552 -0.87 -30.35 28.96
C LEU A 552 -0.42 -28.88 28.91
N LEU A 553 -0.46 -28.29 27.72
CA LEU A 553 0.10 -26.97 27.43
C LEU A 553 -0.92 -25.83 27.51
N LYS A 554 -2.22 -26.13 27.46
CA LYS A 554 -3.29 -25.14 27.63
C LYS A 554 -3.67 -25.04 29.11
N ALA A 555 -3.99 -23.82 29.56
CA ALA A 555 -4.51 -23.60 30.91
C ALA A 555 -5.88 -24.28 31.10
N SER A 556 -6.18 -24.66 32.34
CA SER A 556 -7.53 -25.02 32.76
C SER A 556 -8.31 -23.74 33.11
N ASP A 557 -9.65 -23.76 33.03
CA ASP A 557 -10.51 -22.58 33.30
C ASP A 557 -10.33 -21.97 34.72
N ALA A 558 -9.60 -22.64 35.62
CA ALA A 558 -9.36 -22.22 37.01
C ALA A 558 -8.02 -21.48 37.26
N ASP A 559 -7.10 -21.39 36.29
CA ASP A 559 -5.73 -20.88 36.48
C ASP A 559 -5.53 -19.41 36.00
N VAL A 560 -6.57 -18.57 36.10
CA VAL A 560 -6.52 -17.18 35.60
C VAL A 560 -5.76 -16.26 36.57
N THR A 561 -4.50 -15.93 36.25
CA THR A 561 -3.71 -14.90 36.96
C THR A 561 -3.80 -13.52 36.28
N PRO A 562 -3.50 -12.42 37.00
CA PRO A 562 -3.51 -11.06 36.43
C PRO A 562 -2.56 -10.83 35.24
N GLY A 563 -1.56 -11.69 35.03
CA GLY A 563 -0.66 -11.62 33.86
C GLY A 563 -1.29 -12.11 32.54
N ASN A 564 -2.48 -12.72 32.60
CA ASN A 564 -3.18 -13.23 31.42
C ASN A 564 -4.01 -12.19 30.66
N VAL A 565 -4.06 -10.92 31.10
CA VAL A 565 -5.01 -9.95 30.56
C VAL A 565 -4.85 -9.74 29.05
N LEU A 566 -3.62 -9.59 28.53
CA LEU A 566 -3.44 -9.45 27.08
C LEU A 566 -3.83 -10.74 26.33
N ALA A 567 -3.46 -11.91 26.85
CA ALA A 567 -3.79 -13.19 26.22
C ALA A 567 -5.31 -13.43 26.18
N LEU A 568 -6.03 -13.01 27.23
CA LEU A 568 -7.50 -13.05 27.30
C LEU A 568 -8.14 -12.04 26.33
N ILE A 569 -7.60 -10.83 26.25
CA ILE A 569 -8.03 -9.80 25.28
C ILE A 569 -7.77 -10.27 23.83
N GLU A 570 -6.71 -11.04 23.60
CA GLU A 570 -6.44 -11.67 22.31
C GLU A 570 -7.35 -12.89 22.04
N ASP A 571 -7.81 -13.60 23.08
CA ASP A 571 -8.69 -14.78 22.98
C ASP A 571 -10.20 -14.47 22.85
N GLU A 572 -10.64 -13.20 22.93
CA GLU A 572 -11.97 -12.80 22.42
C GLU A 572 -12.11 -13.09 20.91
N SER A 573 -10.98 -13.28 20.23
CA SER A 573 -10.90 -13.73 18.84
C SER A 573 -10.88 -15.27 18.70
N GLY A 574 -10.95 -16.07 19.78
CA GLY A 574 -11.07 -17.53 19.77
C GLY A 574 -9.93 -18.28 19.07
N ALA A 575 -8.73 -17.72 19.03
CA ALA A 575 -7.61 -18.20 18.23
C ALA A 575 -6.33 -18.47 19.02
N THR A 576 -6.32 -18.25 20.34
CA THR A 576 -5.13 -18.31 21.20
C THR A 576 -5.51 -18.85 22.57
N HIS A 577 -5.35 -20.15 22.75
CA HIS A 577 -5.58 -20.74 24.07
C HIS A 577 -4.56 -20.21 25.08
N PRO A 578 -4.99 -19.83 26.30
CA PRO A 578 -4.09 -19.39 27.34
C PRO A 578 -3.08 -20.52 27.67
N PRO A 579 -1.78 -20.20 27.78
CA PRO A 579 -0.77 -21.19 28.13
C PRO A 579 -0.95 -21.67 29.58
N SER A 580 -0.72 -22.95 29.84
CA SER A 580 -0.64 -23.45 31.22
C SER A 580 0.52 -22.77 31.97
N SER A 581 0.40 -22.65 33.30
CA SER A 581 1.46 -22.06 34.13
C SER A 581 2.80 -22.76 33.95
N THR A 582 2.80 -24.08 33.76
CA THR A 582 4.00 -24.88 33.49
C THR A 582 4.62 -24.58 32.12
N PHE A 583 3.81 -24.32 31.09
CA PHE A 583 4.31 -23.90 29.79
C PHE A 583 4.81 -22.46 29.79
N PHE A 584 4.12 -21.57 30.50
CA PHE A 584 4.60 -20.20 30.69
C PHE A 584 5.96 -20.18 31.39
N ASN A 585 6.14 -20.95 32.46
CA ASN A 585 7.42 -21.06 33.18
C ASN A 585 8.55 -21.59 32.29
N LEU A 586 8.26 -22.54 31.40
CA LEU A 586 9.24 -22.99 30.40
C LEU A 586 9.63 -21.85 29.44
N CYS A 587 8.68 -21.03 28.99
CA CYS A 587 8.99 -19.88 28.13
C CYS A 587 9.87 -18.85 28.86
N VAL A 588 9.61 -18.59 30.15
CA VAL A 588 10.45 -17.75 31.01
C VAL A 588 11.87 -18.33 31.13
N GLU A 589 11.99 -19.64 31.36
CA GLU A 589 13.29 -20.34 31.42
C GLU A 589 14.07 -20.19 30.11
N LEU A 590 13.41 -20.43 28.97
CA LEU A 590 14.02 -20.30 27.64
C LEU A 590 14.47 -18.87 27.35
N GLU A 591 13.70 -17.87 27.74
CA GLU A 591 14.07 -16.46 27.61
C GLU A 591 15.28 -16.13 28.49
N ASN A 592 15.35 -16.63 29.71
CA ASN A 592 16.50 -16.43 30.60
C ASN A 592 17.77 -17.11 30.08
N ILE A 593 17.63 -18.29 29.49
CA ILE A 593 18.73 -18.99 28.80
C ILE A 593 19.18 -18.20 27.58
N PHE A 594 18.24 -17.71 26.76
CA PHE A 594 18.56 -16.84 25.63
C PHE A 594 19.36 -15.63 26.10
N ARG A 595 18.88 -14.90 27.11
CA ARG A 595 19.53 -13.72 27.68
C ARG A 595 20.96 -14.00 28.17
N SER A 596 21.13 -15.10 28.91
CA SER A 596 22.44 -15.45 29.49
C SER A 596 23.48 -15.84 28.44
N ASN A 597 23.04 -16.27 27.25
CA ASN A 597 23.93 -16.78 26.21
C ASN A 597 24.08 -15.84 25.01
N VAL A 598 23.10 -14.97 24.74
CA VAL A 598 23.02 -14.20 23.48
C VAL A 598 24.26 -13.32 23.25
N SER A 599 24.74 -12.61 24.27
CA SER A 599 25.95 -11.75 24.18
C SER A 599 27.21 -12.55 23.85
N VAL A 600 27.31 -13.78 24.38
CA VAL A 600 28.46 -14.67 24.19
C VAL A 600 28.45 -15.32 22.80
N ILE A 601 27.29 -15.57 22.22
CA ILE A 601 27.18 -16.28 20.92
C ILE A 601 26.99 -15.35 19.73
N LEU A 602 26.58 -14.10 19.93
CA LEU A 602 26.25 -13.14 18.86
C LEU A 602 27.39 -12.93 17.86
N HIS A 603 28.64 -12.98 18.32
CA HIS A 603 29.84 -12.82 17.48
C HIS A 603 30.21 -14.09 16.70
N GLN A 604 29.55 -15.22 16.93
CA GLN A 604 29.90 -16.53 16.36
C GLN A 604 29.11 -16.84 15.08
N HIS A 605 29.65 -17.71 14.23
CA HIS A 605 28.87 -18.26 13.11
C HIS A 605 27.84 -19.28 13.61
N ARG A 606 26.72 -19.37 12.87
CA ARG A 606 25.59 -20.29 13.15
C ARG A 606 24.91 -20.05 14.49
N VAL A 607 24.73 -18.79 14.88
CA VAL A 607 24.09 -18.35 16.15
C VAL A 607 22.78 -19.10 16.43
N LYS A 608 21.87 -19.20 15.45
CA LYS A 608 20.61 -19.95 15.57
C LYS A 608 20.84 -21.40 15.98
N GLN A 609 21.74 -22.11 15.30
CA GLN A 609 21.99 -23.53 15.58
C GLN A 609 22.57 -23.73 16.99
N ARG A 610 23.48 -22.84 17.41
CA ARG A 610 24.04 -22.84 18.76
C ARG A 610 22.98 -22.58 19.83
N LEU A 611 22.06 -21.64 19.61
CA LEU A 611 20.92 -21.41 20.51
C LEU A 611 20.02 -22.65 20.60
N LEU A 612 19.76 -23.33 19.49
CA LEU A 612 18.94 -24.54 19.49
C LEU A 612 19.62 -25.68 20.25
N GLU A 613 20.94 -25.83 20.14
CA GLU A 613 21.72 -26.79 20.93
C GLU A 613 21.64 -26.48 22.43
N ILE A 614 21.67 -25.20 22.81
CA ILE A 614 21.51 -24.76 24.19
C ILE A 614 20.08 -25.05 24.68
N PHE A 615 19.06 -24.70 23.90
CA PHE A 615 17.65 -24.98 24.24
C PHE A 615 17.36 -26.48 24.29
N ALA A 616 17.98 -27.30 23.45
CA ALA A 616 17.82 -28.75 23.49
C ALA A 616 18.31 -29.39 24.81
N ASN A 617 19.17 -28.70 25.57
CA ASN A 617 19.62 -29.14 26.88
C ASN A 617 18.63 -28.80 28.00
N VAL A 618 17.63 -27.96 27.73
CA VAL A 618 16.51 -27.74 28.65
C VAL A 618 15.65 -29.00 28.67
N GLY A 619 15.25 -29.44 29.85
CA GLY A 619 14.35 -30.58 29.98
C GLY A 619 13.09 -30.37 29.15
N PHE A 620 12.46 -31.44 28.66
CA PHE A 620 11.27 -31.35 27.80
C PHE A 620 10.02 -30.77 28.52
N GLY A 621 10.15 -30.36 29.79
CA GLY A 621 9.19 -29.54 30.52
C GLY A 621 7.76 -30.11 30.52
N PRO A 622 6.73 -29.31 30.16
CA PRO A 622 5.33 -29.74 30.14
C PRO A 622 4.94 -30.53 28.89
N PHE A 623 5.87 -30.81 27.96
CA PHE A 623 5.57 -31.59 26.76
C PHE A 623 5.41 -33.07 27.10
N CYS A 624 4.59 -33.80 26.33
CA CYS A 624 4.35 -35.21 26.61
C CYS A 624 5.54 -36.14 26.25
N THR A 625 6.47 -35.68 25.40
CA THR A 625 7.65 -36.44 24.96
C THR A 625 8.79 -35.48 24.60
N VAL A 626 10.04 -35.99 24.66
CA VAL A 626 11.23 -35.29 24.15
C VAL A 626 11.05 -34.89 22.69
N HIS A 627 10.47 -35.77 21.87
CA HIS A 627 10.21 -35.48 20.46
C HIS A 627 9.30 -34.25 20.26
N CYS A 628 8.25 -34.11 21.07
CA CYS A 628 7.36 -32.93 21.00
C CYS A 628 8.09 -31.64 21.37
N TYR A 629 8.96 -31.67 22.37
CA TYR A 629 9.79 -30.52 22.73
C TYR A 629 10.79 -30.16 21.63
N THR A 630 11.44 -31.15 21.02
CA THR A 630 12.32 -30.93 19.86
C THR A 630 11.55 -30.30 18.69
N VAL A 631 10.34 -30.78 18.39
CA VAL A 631 9.46 -30.16 17.37
C VAL A 631 9.11 -28.73 17.74
N TYR A 632 8.79 -28.45 19.01
CA TYR A 632 8.54 -27.09 19.50
C TYR A 632 9.74 -26.16 19.24
N VAL A 633 10.92 -26.53 19.74
CA VAL A 633 12.15 -25.73 19.60
C VAL A 633 12.48 -25.48 18.12
N HIS A 634 12.28 -26.48 17.24
CA HIS A 634 12.50 -26.29 15.81
C HIS A 634 11.41 -25.49 15.09
N CYS A 635 10.13 -25.64 15.47
CA CYS A 635 9.05 -24.88 14.81
C CYS A 635 9.04 -23.42 15.23
N VAL A 636 9.33 -23.12 16.51
CA VAL A 636 9.42 -21.75 17.01
C VAL A 636 10.64 -21.01 16.46
N ALA A 637 11.72 -21.73 16.13
CA ALA A 637 12.93 -21.12 15.60
C ALA A 637 12.87 -20.77 14.11
N ASN A 638 11.88 -21.29 13.37
CA ASN A 638 11.67 -21.04 11.94
C ASN A 638 10.69 -19.90 11.74
#